data_AF-A0A971VUF7-F1
#
_entry.id   AF-A0A971VUF7-F1
#
_cell.length_a   1.000
_cell.length_b   1.000
_cell.length_c   1.000
_cell.angle_alpha   90.00
_cell.angle_beta   90.00
_cell.angle_gamma   90.00
#
_symmetry.space_group_name_H-M   'P 1'
#
loop_
_entity.id
_entity.type
_entity.pdbx_description
1 polymer ?
#
loop_
_entity_poly.entity_id
_entity_poly.type
_entity_poly.pdbx_seq_one_letter_code
_entity_poly.pdbx_strand_id
1 'polypeptide(L)'
;MTKIKVLSLFLALLLLLPSASLGSEEKLYKTKDGFLYTLQNNLAVINGYEGEEIHLVIPAQVDGYKAEEIRLFTCPNRQNIKTLVVSEGIKVLGGEVFEEFSSLIRVTLPDSLEMIEEWVFYKDASLREVRLGQGDITIGVEAFGGCYSLEYLALPPGQVSIYSDAFSFYNTTIIAKKGSPGERYTINHNIPFIAFDPLELSDEELTSFDLQLSEDKAQAGSPITAVVRVPYDKALNAFPSIHYRWSITDESGYTSQTETLSLHHSSPALSTFFVSNQRSLRFTPSRAGEGLLEIFLGDRTLKQSFPIMPPVKPEHAGQQLPWAFQGDVAFAEQDGKFGLVNQQGQLLCDFILDDVRPFLGDTAIIKMGGSFGLINRQGLLVHEPQWDSLEVGDADGTRYIAGKQTSEGFMTYALLSATGESTSSSKLRRIRQFSDGFAWAMDQNQNPVFIDLEGSIRLRTGEWARDFHEGYTVYPYDGTFLLVSKRGWHIMDDGWLFIADFKEGMARALDKNKQWRFITDQETILASDTWYDARDFNEGLAAVQDKNGKWGYISNQGEAVIDPKWAKALDFSESLAAVSEGNGYSFINTQGELVISDSFDEVQPFSQGFSAVKKDGRWYFINSKGENVFGQSWLSAGSFHEGLAWVSGDEQGGALGYLDLKGKLVIPYNEGYNKLRDALSNFRDGLAAVHDTSHDRILYINTSGQPVSPGGAYTPH
;
A
#
# COMPACT_ATOMS: atom_id res chain seq x y z
N MET A 1 -44.22 -52.21 4.22
CA MET A 1 -42.95 -52.43 4.94
C MET A 1 -41.86 -51.83 4.06
N THR A 2 -41.10 -50.78 4.39
CA THR A 2 -40.99 -50.00 5.62
C THR A 2 -40.35 -48.66 5.20
N LYS A 3 -40.98 -47.53 5.56
CA LYS A 3 -40.34 -46.20 5.65
C LYS A 3 -39.25 -46.24 6.72
N ILE A 4 -38.21 -45.39 6.66
CA ILE A 4 -37.70 -44.56 7.79
C ILE A 4 -36.36 -43.87 7.43
N LYS A 5 -36.45 -42.52 7.40
CA LYS A 5 -35.54 -41.48 7.95
C LYS A 5 -34.05 -41.46 7.54
N VAL A 6 -33.73 -40.53 6.65
CA VAL A 6 -32.54 -39.66 6.80
C VAL A 6 -33.04 -38.22 6.78
N LEU A 7 -33.69 -37.84 7.89
CA LEU A 7 -34.14 -36.48 8.20
C LEU A 7 -33.98 -36.32 9.72
N SER A 8 -32.74 -36.18 10.18
CA SER A 8 -32.37 -35.68 11.52
C SER A 8 -30.85 -35.82 11.75
N LEU A 9 -30.04 -34.85 11.33
CA LEU A 9 -28.67 -34.70 11.88
C LEU A 9 -28.08 -33.29 11.76
N PHE A 10 -28.94 -32.26 11.67
CA PHE A 10 -28.55 -30.85 11.83
C PHE A 10 -29.24 -30.18 13.03
N LEU A 11 -29.82 -30.97 13.93
CA LEU A 11 -30.49 -30.50 15.14
C LEU A 11 -29.98 -31.27 16.37
N ALA A 12 -28.66 -31.29 16.59
CA ALA A 12 -28.05 -31.80 17.82
C ALA A 12 -26.59 -31.32 17.98
N LEU A 13 -26.35 -30.01 17.91
CA LEU A 13 -25.18 -29.39 18.53
C LEU A 13 -25.53 -27.97 19.01
N LEU A 14 -26.61 -27.89 19.80
CA LEU A 14 -27.08 -26.66 20.43
C LEU A 14 -27.53 -26.97 21.85
N LEU A 15 -26.69 -27.69 22.60
CA LEU A 15 -26.83 -27.93 24.03
C LEU A 15 -25.43 -28.19 24.60
N LEU A 16 -24.70 -27.12 24.94
CA LEU A 16 -23.67 -27.03 26.01
C LEU A 16 -22.87 -25.71 25.90
N LEU A 17 -23.52 -24.56 26.06
CA LEU A 17 -22.87 -23.34 26.56
C LEU A 17 -23.86 -22.57 27.46
N PRO A 18 -23.39 -21.90 28.52
CA PRO A 18 -24.26 -21.30 29.53
C PRO A 18 -24.95 -20.06 28.97
N SER A 19 -26.24 -19.96 29.25
CA SER A 19 -27.16 -18.88 28.89
C SER A 19 -26.72 -17.49 29.36
N ALA A 20 -26.70 -16.53 28.44
CA ALA A 20 -26.80 -15.10 28.72
C ALA A 20 -27.74 -14.39 27.71
N SER A 21 -28.98 -14.17 28.17
CA SER A 21 -29.97 -13.15 27.76
C SER A 21 -30.73 -13.27 26.41
N LEU A 22 -32.05 -13.13 26.51
CA LEU A 22 -33.13 -13.33 25.53
C LEU A 22 -33.08 -12.40 24.29
N GLY A 23 -33.25 -13.00 23.11
CA GLY A 23 -33.88 -12.40 21.92
C GLY A 23 -34.77 -13.47 21.26
N SER A 24 -36.00 -13.12 20.88
CA SER A 24 -37.01 -14.04 20.33
C SER A 24 -36.54 -14.80 19.08
N GLU A 25 -36.88 -16.09 18.94
CA GLU A 25 -36.73 -16.81 17.66
C GLU A 25 -37.48 -16.05 16.54
N GLU A 26 -36.75 -15.50 15.58
CA GLU A 26 -37.35 -14.82 14.44
C GLU A 26 -38.05 -15.85 13.54
N LYS A 27 -39.36 -15.68 13.34
CA LYS A 27 -40.17 -16.58 12.52
C LYS A 27 -39.88 -16.35 11.03
N LEU A 28 -39.45 -17.40 10.34
CA LEU A 28 -39.22 -17.41 8.89
C LEU A 28 -40.52 -17.71 8.12
N TYR A 29 -40.79 -16.93 7.08
CA TYR A 29 -41.93 -17.05 6.17
C TYR A 29 -41.44 -17.45 4.77
N LYS A 30 -42.32 -18.08 3.99
CA LYS A 30 -42.04 -18.49 2.60
C LYS A 30 -43.20 -18.09 1.70
N THR A 31 -42.90 -17.35 0.64
CA THR A 31 -43.89 -16.97 -0.39
C THR A 31 -44.19 -18.14 -1.32
N LYS A 32 -45.27 -18.04 -2.09
CA LYS A 32 -45.62 -19.04 -3.11
C LYS A 32 -44.54 -19.17 -4.20
N ASP A 33 -43.88 -18.07 -4.50
CA ASP A 33 -42.86 -17.98 -5.55
C ASP A 33 -41.45 -18.30 -5.01
N GLY A 34 -41.35 -18.85 -3.80
CA GLY A 34 -40.12 -19.46 -3.27
C GLY A 34 -39.22 -18.55 -2.45
N PHE A 35 -39.58 -17.28 -2.23
CA PHE A 35 -38.79 -16.36 -1.39
C PHE A 35 -38.96 -16.65 0.09
N LEU A 36 -37.85 -16.64 0.82
CA LEU A 36 -37.80 -16.74 2.27
C LEU A 36 -37.60 -15.35 2.87
N TYR A 37 -38.35 -15.02 3.92
CA TYR A 37 -38.23 -13.70 4.56
C TYR A 37 -38.59 -13.73 6.05
N THR A 38 -38.01 -12.83 6.82
CA THR A 38 -38.43 -12.50 8.20
C THR A 38 -39.12 -11.15 8.23
N LEU A 39 -39.87 -10.88 9.30
CA LEU A 39 -40.54 -9.59 9.51
C LEU A 39 -39.86 -8.82 10.63
N GLN A 40 -39.37 -7.63 10.32
CA GLN A 40 -38.80 -6.70 11.27
C GLN A 40 -39.50 -5.34 11.11
N ASN A 41 -40.14 -4.86 12.18
CA ASN A 41 -40.86 -3.57 12.18
C ASN A 41 -41.86 -3.39 11.01
N ASN A 42 -42.55 -4.47 10.61
CA ASN A 42 -43.52 -4.49 9.50
C ASN A 42 -42.89 -4.33 8.09
N LEU A 43 -41.57 -4.43 7.99
CA LEU A 43 -40.83 -4.61 6.74
C LEU A 43 -40.39 -6.08 6.62
N ALA A 44 -40.38 -6.57 5.38
CA ALA A 44 -39.81 -7.86 5.07
C ALA A 44 -38.30 -7.71 4.86
N VAL A 45 -37.51 -8.57 5.51
CA VAL A 45 -36.09 -8.78 5.19
C VAL A 45 -36.02 -10.05 4.39
N ILE A 46 -35.48 -10.01 3.17
CA ILE A 46 -35.40 -11.20 2.31
C ILE A 46 -34.17 -12.01 2.72
N ASN A 47 -34.38 -13.27 3.10
CA ASN A 47 -33.35 -14.17 3.63
C ASN A 47 -33.10 -15.41 2.77
N GLY A 48 -33.70 -15.51 1.59
CA GLY A 48 -33.38 -16.60 0.69
C GLY A 48 -34.39 -16.83 -0.41
N TYR A 49 -34.11 -17.85 -1.20
CA TYR A 49 -34.88 -18.25 -2.36
C TYR A 49 -34.72 -19.74 -2.64
N GLU A 50 -35.85 -20.46 -2.63
CA GLU A 50 -35.93 -21.90 -2.89
C GLU A 50 -36.64 -22.23 -4.21
N GLY A 51 -36.70 -21.28 -5.15
CA GLY A 51 -37.19 -21.54 -6.51
C GLY A 51 -36.14 -22.18 -7.42
N GLU A 52 -36.55 -22.50 -8.64
CA GLU A 52 -35.73 -23.21 -9.64
C GLU A 52 -35.32 -22.31 -10.82
N GLU A 53 -35.74 -21.04 -10.80
CA GLU A 53 -35.55 -20.09 -11.89
C GLU A 53 -34.06 -19.74 -12.08
N ILE A 54 -33.65 -19.70 -13.35
CA ILE A 54 -32.28 -19.29 -13.74
C ILE A 54 -32.16 -17.77 -13.96
N HIS A 55 -33.29 -17.07 -13.99
CA HIS A 55 -33.40 -15.62 -14.07
C HIS A 55 -34.13 -15.14 -12.82
N LEU A 56 -33.37 -14.79 -11.78
CA LEU A 56 -33.90 -14.41 -10.49
C LEU A 56 -34.23 -12.92 -10.46
N VAL A 57 -35.47 -12.58 -10.10
CA VAL A 57 -35.90 -11.20 -9.84
C VAL A 57 -36.31 -11.09 -8.39
N ILE A 58 -35.50 -10.39 -7.58
CA ILE A 58 -35.79 -10.19 -6.16
C ILE A 58 -36.80 -9.03 -6.02
N PRO A 59 -37.99 -9.26 -5.44
CA PRO A 59 -39.03 -8.27 -5.36
C PRO A 59 -38.83 -7.30 -4.19
N ALA A 60 -39.25 -6.04 -4.35
CA ALA A 60 -39.30 -5.05 -3.25
C ALA A 60 -40.57 -5.19 -2.38
N GLN A 61 -41.35 -6.26 -2.59
CA GLN A 61 -42.54 -6.56 -1.79
C GLN A 61 -42.79 -8.08 -1.78
N VAL A 62 -43.05 -8.66 -0.61
CA VAL A 62 -43.40 -10.08 -0.42
C VAL A 62 -44.62 -10.20 0.49
N ASP A 63 -45.63 -10.97 0.07
CA ASP A 63 -46.89 -11.19 0.81
C ASP A 63 -47.55 -9.89 1.35
N GLY A 64 -47.42 -8.80 0.60
CA GLY A 64 -47.97 -7.48 0.95
C GLY A 64 -47.02 -6.59 1.78
N TYR A 65 -45.92 -7.12 2.31
CA TYR A 65 -44.92 -6.39 3.07
C TYR A 65 -43.83 -5.83 2.18
N LYS A 66 -43.48 -4.54 2.37
CA LYS A 66 -42.37 -3.91 1.65
C LYS A 66 -41.05 -4.52 2.10
N ALA A 67 -40.16 -4.79 1.15
CA ALA A 67 -38.79 -5.20 1.40
C ALA A 67 -37.85 -4.06 0.99
N GLU A 68 -36.96 -3.68 1.91
CA GLU A 68 -35.90 -2.68 1.65
C GLU A 68 -34.50 -3.31 1.80
N GLU A 69 -34.39 -4.49 2.40
CA GLU A 69 -33.10 -5.13 2.72
C GLU A 69 -33.09 -6.62 2.38
N ILE A 70 -31.91 -7.10 1.98
CA ILE A 70 -31.62 -8.52 1.73
C ILE A 70 -30.48 -8.92 2.66
N ARG A 71 -30.66 -9.95 3.50
CA ARG A 71 -29.65 -10.40 4.48
C ARG A 71 -29.69 -11.91 4.67
N LEU A 72 -28.54 -12.54 4.93
CA LEU A 72 -28.43 -13.99 5.18
C LEU A 72 -29.08 -14.84 4.08
N PHE A 73 -28.83 -14.48 2.81
CA PHE A 73 -29.60 -14.98 1.66
C PHE A 73 -29.24 -16.43 1.30
N THR A 74 -30.10 -17.36 1.70
CA THR A 74 -29.95 -18.78 1.39
C THR A 74 -30.55 -19.13 0.03
N CYS A 75 -29.75 -19.63 -0.91
CA CYS A 75 -30.24 -20.02 -2.23
C CYS A 75 -29.64 -21.36 -2.69
N PRO A 76 -30.35 -22.49 -2.50
CA PRO A 76 -29.86 -23.81 -2.90
C PRO A 76 -29.57 -23.92 -4.40
N ASN A 77 -30.32 -23.19 -5.24
CA ASN A 77 -30.16 -23.19 -6.69
C ASN A 77 -29.13 -22.15 -7.21
N ARG A 78 -28.34 -21.51 -6.33
CA ARG A 78 -27.43 -20.41 -6.71
C ARG A 78 -26.49 -20.74 -7.87
N GLN A 79 -26.04 -21.99 -7.96
CA GLN A 79 -25.16 -22.51 -9.02
C GLN A 79 -25.80 -22.55 -10.42
N ASN A 80 -27.11 -22.33 -10.54
CA ASN A 80 -27.83 -22.35 -11.83
C ASN A 80 -28.35 -20.96 -12.24
N ILE A 81 -28.30 -19.97 -11.35
CA ILE A 81 -28.79 -18.61 -11.64
C ILE A 81 -27.80 -17.92 -12.57
N LYS A 82 -28.31 -17.43 -13.72
CA LYS A 82 -27.54 -16.74 -14.76
C LYS A 82 -27.72 -15.23 -14.73
N THR A 83 -28.90 -14.75 -14.36
CA THR A 83 -29.14 -13.32 -14.23
C THR A 83 -29.87 -13.01 -12.94
N LEU A 84 -29.46 -11.94 -12.29
CA LEU A 84 -30.07 -11.42 -11.07
C LEU A 84 -30.56 -9.99 -11.31
N VAL A 85 -31.79 -9.70 -10.94
CA VAL A 85 -32.36 -8.35 -10.94
C VAL A 85 -32.86 -8.05 -9.54
N VAL A 86 -32.36 -6.98 -8.94
CA VAL A 86 -32.88 -6.45 -7.67
C VAL A 86 -33.87 -5.34 -7.99
N SER A 87 -35.10 -5.45 -7.48
CA SER A 87 -36.19 -4.52 -7.84
C SER A 87 -36.07 -3.16 -7.14
N GLU A 88 -36.61 -2.14 -7.79
CA GLU A 88 -36.73 -0.78 -7.24
C GLU A 88 -37.45 -0.76 -5.89
N GLY A 89 -36.87 -0.10 -4.90
CA GLY A 89 -37.32 -0.05 -3.52
C GLY A 89 -36.39 -0.77 -2.53
N ILE A 90 -35.51 -1.66 -3.01
CA ILE A 90 -34.43 -2.25 -2.21
C ILE A 90 -33.31 -1.22 -2.04
N LYS A 91 -32.86 -1.05 -0.79
CA LYS A 91 -31.84 -0.09 -0.39
C LYS A 91 -30.52 -0.73 0.03
N VAL A 92 -30.56 -1.93 0.61
CA VAL A 92 -29.36 -2.58 1.17
C VAL A 92 -29.24 -4.02 0.69
N LEU A 93 -28.05 -4.35 0.15
CA LEU A 93 -27.56 -5.71 0.02
C LEU A 93 -26.61 -6.00 1.18
N GLY A 94 -27.02 -6.88 2.08
CA GLY A 94 -26.24 -7.24 3.25
C GLY A 94 -25.00 -8.08 2.91
N GLY A 95 -24.04 -8.16 3.82
CA GLY A 95 -22.80 -8.90 3.57
C GLY A 95 -23.02 -10.37 3.13
N GLU A 96 -22.17 -10.85 2.22
CA GLU A 96 -22.12 -12.26 1.73
C GLU A 96 -23.40 -12.79 1.03
N VAL A 97 -24.41 -11.94 0.74
CA VAL A 97 -25.72 -12.43 0.27
C VAL A 97 -25.73 -13.09 -1.13
N PHE A 98 -24.78 -12.75 -2.01
CA PHE A 98 -24.65 -13.36 -3.34
C PHE A 98 -23.27 -13.96 -3.59
N GLU A 99 -22.55 -14.34 -2.53
CA GLU A 99 -21.25 -14.99 -2.66
C GLU A 99 -21.33 -16.34 -3.40
N GLU A 100 -20.34 -16.59 -4.28
CA GLU A 100 -20.12 -17.87 -4.97
C GLU A 100 -21.36 -18.44 -5.71
N PHE A 101 -22.13 -17.60 -6.42
CA PHE A 101 -23.19 -18.06 -7.33
C PHE A 101 -22.62 -18.82 -8.53
N SER A 102 -21.36 -18.55 -8.93
CA SER A 102 -20.52 -19.30 -9.88
C SER A 102 -21.02 -19.45 -11.34
N SER A 103 -22.32 -19.30 -11.60
CA SER A 103 -22.96 -19.28 -12.93
C SER A 103 -23.58 -17.93 -13.28
N LEU A 104 -23.53 -16.97 -12.37
CA LEU A 104 -24.11 -15.64 -12.54
C LEU A 104 -23.34 -14.86 -13.60
N ILE A 105 -24.03 -14.40 -14.65
CA ILE A 105 -23.44 -13.69 -15.80
C ILE A 105 -23.72 -12.19 -15.73
N ARG A 106 -24.94 -11.83 -15.31
CA ARG A 106 -25.41 -10.44 -15.28
C ARG A 106 -26.15 -10.11 -13.98
N VAL A 107 -25.83 -8.96 -13.41
CA VAL A 107 -26.57 -8.37 -12.29
C VAL A 107 -27.11 -6.99 -12.71
N THR A 108 -28.37 -6.71 -12.36
CA THR A 108 -28.96 -5.37 -12.47
C THR A 108 -29.41 -4.90 -11.08
N LEU A 109 -28.90 -3.76 -10.66
CA LEU A 109 -29.16 -3.13 -9.36
C LEU A 109 -29.99 -1.85 -9.55
N PRO A 110 -30.94 -1.54 -8.64
CA PRO A 110 -31.91 -0.46 -8.81
C PRO A 110 -31.32 0.93 -8.47
N ASP A 111 -32.03 1.99 -8.85
CA ASP A 111 -31.64 3.38 -8.54
C ASP A 111 -31.83 3.68 -7.04
N SER A 112 -32.74 2.98 -6.37
CA SER A 112 -32.95 3.07 -4.92
C SER A 112 -31.86 2.45 -4.06
N LEU A 113 -30.85 1.79 -4.65
CA LEU A 113 -29.85 1.05 -3.89
C LEU A 113 -28.82 2.00 -3.27
N GLU A 114 -28.79 2.05 -1.94
CA GLU A 114 -27.94 2.95 -1.16
C GLU A 114 -26.64 2.25 -0.70
N MET A 115 -26.69 0.92 -0.47
CA MET A 115 -25.57 0.16 0.12
C MET A 115 -25.41 -1.24 -0.48
N ILE A 116 -24.17 -1.55 -0.86
CA ILE A 116 -23.66 -2.90 -1.10
C ILE A 116 -22.62 -3.17 0.00
N GLU A 117 -22.93 -4.02 0.97
CA GLU A 117 -22.01 -4.37 2.08
C GLU A 117 -20.84 -5.27 1.62
N GLU A 118 -19.99 -5.69 2.55
CA GLU A 118 -18.82 -6.52 2.26
C GLU A 118 -19.15 -7.88 1.62
N TRP A 119 -18.29 -8.32 0.70
CA TRP A 119 -18.35 -9.66 0.07
C TRP A 119 -19.66 -10.03 -0.67
N VAL A 120 -20.51 -9.07 -1.02
CA VAL A 120 -21.84 -9.35 -1.62
C VAL A 120 -21.77 -10.24 -2.86
N PHE A 121 -20.86 -9.98 -3.80
CA PHE A 121 -20.63 -10.80 -5.02
C PHE A 121 -19.24 -11.45 -5.00
N TYR A 122 -18.74 -11.79 -3.81
CA TYR A 122 -17.39 -12.34 -3.69
C TYR A 122 -17.26 -13.69 -4.42
N LYS A 123 -16.12 -13.87 -5.11
CA LYS A 123 -15.76 -15.05 -5.92
C LYS A 123 -16.76 -15.45 -7.00
N ASP A 124 -17.55 -14.51 -7.52
CA ASP A 124 -18.41 -14.73 -8.69
C ASP A 124 -17.66 -14.70 -10.02
N ALA A 125 -16.82 -15.71 -10.23
CA ALA A 125 -15.90 -15.77 -11.38
C ALA A 125 -16.57 -15.72 -12.76
N SER A 126 -17.88 -16.00 -12.87
CA SER A 126 -18.65 -15.96 -14.13
C SER A 126 -19.29 -14.61 -14.44
N LEU A 127 -19.30 -13.67 -13.49
CA LEU A 127 -19.98 -12.38 -13.61
C LEU A 127 -19.28 -11.51 -14.65
N ARG A 128 -19.99 -11.12 -15.71
CA ARG A 128 -19.46 -10.35 -16.84
C ARG A 128 -20.01 -8.94 -16.94
N GLU A 129 -21.20 -8.71 -16.38
CA GLU A 129 -21.90 -7.44 -16.53
C GLU A 129 -22.62 -7.09 -15.23
N VAL A 130 -22.29 -5.94 -14.66
CA VAL A 130 -23.00 -5.34 -13.53
C VAL A 130 -23.55 -4.01 -13.99
N ARG A 131 -24.86 -3.84 -13.82
CA ARG A 131 -25.56 -2.58 -14.11
C ARG A 131 -25.96 -1.96 -12.79
N LEU A 132 -25.27 -0.87 -12.42
CA LEU A 132 -25.63 -0.06 -11.27
C LEU A 132 -26.74 0.93 -11.64
N GLY A 133 -27.66 1.13 -10.70
CA GLY A 133 -28.61 2.24 -10.77
C GLY A 133 -27.88 3.58 -10.66
N GLN A 134 -28.54 4.67 -11.04
CA GLN A 134 -27.96 6.01 -11.17
C GLN A 134 -27.87 6.81 -9.85
N GLY A 135 -28.40 6.25 -8.76
CA GLY A 135 -28.43 6.88 -7.44
C GLY A 135 -27.08 6.92 -6.71
N ASP A 136 -27.09 7.56 -5.54
CA ASP A 136 -25.95 7.58 -4.61
C ASP A 136 -25.76 6.18 -4.01
N ILE A 137 -24.52 5.68 -3.97
CA ILE A 137 -24.25 4.31 -3.54
C ILE A 137 -22.96 4.19 -2.75
N THR A 138 -22.99 3.34 -1.73
CA THR A 138 -21.81 2.92 -0.97
C THR A 138 -21.48 1.45 -1.28
N ILE A 139 -20.22 1.18 -1.62
CA ILE A 139 -19.71 -0.14 -2.01
C ILE A 139 -18.67 -0.58 -0.98
N GLY A 140 -18.98 -1.66 -0.25
CA GLY A 140 -18.20 -2.24 0.83
C GLY A 140 -16.95 -3.01 0.39
N VAL A 141 -16.17 -3.44 1.38
CA VAL A 141 -14.89 -4.14 1.20
C VAL A 141 -15.11 -5.42 0.40
N GLU A 142 -14.30 -5.63 -0.64
CA GLU A 142 -14.37 -6.79 -1.55
C GLU A 142 -15.79 -7.15 -2.03
N ALA A 143 -16.70 -6.17 -2.13
CA ALA A 143 -18.08 -6.39 -2.56
C ALA A 143 -18.19 -7.10 -3.92
N PHE A 144 -17.20 -6.91 -4.79
CA PHE A 144 -17.07 -7.67 -6.04
C PHE A 144 -15.75 -8.44 -6.15
N GLY A 145 -15.04 -8.69 -5.04
CA GLY A 145 -13.75 -9.37 -5.06
C GLY A 145 -13.83 -10.74 -5.75
N GLY A 146 -12.87 -11.07 -6.62
CA GLY A 146 -12.85 -12.37 -7.32
C GLY A 146 -13.82 -12.54 -8.50
N CYS A 147 -14.54 -11.51 -8.95
CA CYS A 147 -15.29 -11.55 -10.24
C CYS A 147 -14.38 -11.41 -11.46
N TYR A 148 -13.54 -12.41 -11.73
CA TYR A 148 -12.48 -12.34 -12.75
C TYR A 148 -12.96 -12.18 -14.21
N SER A 149 -14.24 -12.45 -14.51
CA SER A 149 -14.82 -12.29 -15.85
C SER A 149 -15.41 -10.90 -16.12
N LEU A 150 -15.40 -10.01 -15.13
CA LEU A 150 -15.97 -8.66 -15.26
C LEU A 150 -14.98 -7.77 -16.01
N GLU A 151 -15.26 -7.43 -17.27
CA GLU A 151 -14.35 -6.62 -18.08
C GLU A 151 -14.52 -5.12 -17.81
N TYR A 152 -15.76 -4.69 -17.56
CA TYR A 152 -16.10 -3.29 -17.34
C TYR A 152 -17.11 -3.15 -16.20
N LEU A 153 -16.95 -2.11 -15.39
CA LEU A 153 -17.95 -1.68 -14.42
C LEU A 153 -18.15 -0.17 -14.53
N ALA A 154 -19.36 0.23 -14.90
CA ALA A 154 -19.75 1.63 -14.92
C ALA A 154 -20.29 2.03 -13.55
N LEU A 155 -19.62 2.99 -12.91
CA LEU A 155 -20.10 3.60 -11.67
C LEU A 155 -21.10 4.70 -12.00
N PRO A 156 -22.14 4.88 -11.17
CA PRO A 156 -23.16 5.89 -11.43
C PRO A 156 -22.61 7.32 -11.30
N PRO A 157 -23.32 8.30 -11.89
CA PRO A 157 -22.97 9.71 -11.79
C PRO A 157 -23.28 10.31 -10.40
N GLY A 158 -24.06 9.63 -9.55
CA GLY A 158 -24.33 10.01 -8.17
C GLY A 158 -23.09 9.98 -7.27
N GLN A 159 -23.27 10.31 -6.00
CA GLN A 159 -22.22 10.22 -4.99
C GLN A 159 -21.89 8.74 -4.73
N VAL A 160 -20.67 8.33 -5.09
CA VAL A 160 -20.17 6.96 -4.88
C VAL A 160 -19.16 6.95 -3.73
N SER A 161 -19.36 6.12 -2.72
CA SER A 161 -18.37 5.83 -1.68
C SER A 161 -17.85 4.41 -1.85
N ILE A 162 -16.53 4.22 -1.97
CA ILE A 162 -15.92 2.91 -2.25
C ILE A 162 -14.92 2.61 -1.13
N TYR A 163 -15.17 1.55 -0.35
CA TYR A 163 -14.26 1.08 0.71
C TYR A 163 -13.06 0.31 0.12
N SER A 164 -11.99 0.12 0.92
CA SER A 164 -10.75 -0.54 0.49
C SER A 164 -11.00 -1.90 -0.16
N ASP A 165 -10.32 -2.20 -1.26
CA ASP A 165 -10.38 -3.49 -1.96
C ASP A 165 -11.77 -3.93 -2.46
N ALA A 166 -12.77 -3.04 -2.51
CA ALA A 166 -14.09 -3.28 -3.14
C ALA A 166 -14.02 -4.03 -4.49
N PHE A 167 -12.96 -3.76 -5.27
CA PHE A 167 -12.67 -4.36 -6.56
C PHE A 167 -11.30 -5.06 -6.57
N SER A 168 -11.17 -6.20 -5.88
CA SER A 168 -9.96 -7.04 -5.94
C SER A 168 -9.90 -7.86 -7.26
N PHE A 169 -9.66 -7.16 -8.38
CA PHE A 169 -9.56 -7.72 -9.73
C PHE A 169 -8.18 -7.57 -10.35
N TYR A 170 -7.88 -8.43 -11.32
CA TYR A 170 -6.65 -8.33 -12.12
C TYR A 170 -6.86 -7.72 -13.52
N ASN A 171 -8.11 -7.48 -13.98
CA ASN A 171 -8.38 -7.07 -15.38
C ASN A 171 -9.63 -6.20 -15.65
N THR A 172 -10.36 -5.74 -14.63
CA THR A 172 -11.59 -4.94 -14.82
C THR A 172 -11.25 -3.48 -15.10
N THR A 173 -11.92 -2.86 -16.08
CA THR A 173 -11.84 -1.41 -16.32
C THR A 173 -13.03 -0.69 -15.69
N ILE A 174 -12.78 0.28 -14.82
CA ILE A 174 -13.84 1.12 -14.24
C ILE A 174 -14.14 2.30 -15.16
N ILE A 175 -15.42 2.54 -15.40
CA ILE A 175 -15.91 3.68 -16.17
C ILE A 175 -16.64 4.61 -15.19
N ALA A 176 -16.15 5.83 -15.00
CA ALA A 176 -16.82 6.79 -14.11
C ALA A 176 -16.61 8.23 -14.57
N LYS A 177 -17.34 9.17 -13.95
CA LYS A 177 -17.17 10.61 -14.22
C LYS A 177 -15.74 11.04 -13.87
N LYS A 178 -15.12 11.88 -14.70
CA LYS A 178 -13.82 12.48 -14.37
C LYS A 178 -13.92 13.32 -13.08
N GLY A 179 -12.97 13.15 -12.18
CA GLY A 179 -12.93 13.74 -10.84
C GLY A 179 -13.81 13.03 -9.81
N SER A 180 -14.46 11.92 -10.17
CA SER A 180 -15.34 11.18 -9.25
C SER A 180 -14.55 10.35 -8.23
N PRO A 181 -15.17 9.94 -7.12
CA PRO A 181 -14.62 8.94 -6.22
C PRO A 181 -14.16 7.65 -6.93
N GLY A 182 -14.82 7.27 -8.03
CA GLY A 182 -14.42 6.15 -8.88
C GLY A 182 -13.06 6.32 -9.55
N GLU A 183 -12.77 7.49 -10.12
CA GLU A 183 -11.45 7.79 -10.70
C GLU A 183 -10.36 7.72 -9.62
N ARG A 184 -10.61 8.34 -8.45
CA ARG A 184 -9.67 8.32 -7.32
C ARG A 184 -9.39 6.89 -6.84
N TYR A 185 -10.43 6.07 -6.69
CA TYR A 185 -10.28 4.66 -6.30
C TYR A 185 -9.41 3.88 -7.28
N THR A 186 -9.62 4.07 -8.59
CA THR A 186 -8.88 3.35 -9.63
C THR A 186 -7.41 3.73 -9.70
N ILE A 187 -7.10 5.02 -9.48
CA ILE A 187 -5.73 5.50 -9.37
C ILE A 187 -5.03 4.85 -8.17
N ASN A 188 -5.68 4.82 -7.01
CA ASN A 188 -5.11 4.27 -5.78
C ASN A 188 -4.83 2.76 -5.85
N HIS A 189 -5.61 2.00 -6.63
CA HIS A 189 -5.50 0.54 -6.72
C HIS A 189 -4.91 0.07 -8.06
N ASN A 190 -4.38 0.98 -8.89
CA ASN A 190 -3.83 0.70 -10.22
C ASN A 190 -4.79 -0.07 -11.15
N ILE A 191 -6.08 0.27 -11.09
CA ILE A 191 -7.14 -0.33 -11.90
C ILE A 191 -7.31 0.51 -13.18
N PRO A 192 -7.43 -0.11 -14.37
CA PRO A 192 -7.71 0.63 -15.61
C PRO A 192 -8.96 1.50 -15.49
N PHE A 193 -8.87 2.75 -15.95
CA PHE A 193 -9.93 3.75 -15.83
C PHE A 193 -10.30 4.39 -17.17
N ILE A 194 -11.60 4.58 -17.40
CA ILE A 194 -12.13 5.37 -18.51
C ILE A 194 -13.02 6.48 -17.95
N ALA A 195 -12.61 7.72 -18.15
CA ALA A 195 -13.44 8.88 -17.87
C ALA A 195 -14.61 8.96 -18.86
N PHE A 196 -15.84 9.13 -18.37
CA PHE A 196 -16.96 9.58 -19.17
C PHE A 196 -17.37 11.00 -18.76
N ASP A 197 -17.63 11.88 -19.73
CA ASP A 197 -18.07 13.25 -19.48
C ASP A 197 -19.35 13.48 -20.29
N PRO A 198 -20.54 13.50 -19.65
CA PRO A 198 -21.78 13.83 -20.35
C PRO A 198 -21.81 15.35 -20.58
N LEU A 199 -21.36 15.78 -21.76
CA LEU A 199 -21.48 17.17 -22.20
C LEU A 199 -22.96 17.51 -22.45
N GLU A 200 -23.58 18.27 -21.55
CA GLU A 200 -24.71 19.13 -21.92
C GLU A 200 -24.13 20.41 -22.54
N LEU A 201 -24.21 20.54 -23.87
CA LEU A 201 -23.82 21.75 -24.59
C LEU A 201 -25.06 22.47 -25.11
N SER A 202 -25.13 23.78 -24.91
CA SER A 202 -26.13 24.65 -25.54
C SER A 202 -25.64 25.13 -26.92
N ASP A 203 -26.58 25.44 -27.81
CA ASP A 203 -26.35 25.71 -29.24
C ASP A 203 -25.45 26.91 -29.59
N GLU A 204 -24.98 27.71 -28.61
CA GLU A 204 -24.15 28.91 -28.85
C GLU A 204 -22.63 28.64 -28.94
N GLU A 205 -22.12 27.51 -28.43
CA GLU A 205 -20.65 27.27 -28.33
C GLU A 205 -20.00 26.74 -29.63
N LEU A 206 -20.71 26.75 -30.76
CA LEU A 206 -20.22 26.19 -32.02
C LEU A 206 -19.40 27.15 -32.90
N THR A 207 -18.82 28.22 -32.33
CA THR A 207 -18.03 29.22 -33.07
C THR A 207 -16.50 29.06 -32.94
N SER A 208 -15.97 28.19 -32.09
CA SER A 208 -14.52 27.93 -31.97
C SER A 208 -14.21 26.43 -31.87
N PHE A 209 -13.32 25.93 -32.73
CA PHE A 209 -12.67 24.64 -32.55
C PHE A 209 -11.34 24.88 -31.83
N ASP A 210 -11.10 24.22 -30.70
CA ASP A 210 -9.86 24.38 -29.93
C ASP A 210 -8.66 23.80 -30.69
N LEU A 211 -7.77 24.69 -31.13
CA LEU A 211 -6.44 24.33 -31.60
C LEU A 211 -5.47 24.49 -30.42
N GLN A 212 -4.96 23.37 -29.90
CA GLN A 212 -3.93 23.38 -28.84
C GLN A 212 -2.57 23.02 -29.43
N LEU A 213 -1.60 23.92 -29.27
CA LEU A 213 -0.19 23.67 -29.55
C LEU A 213 0.50 23.18 -28.27
N SER A 214 1.50 22.31 -28.42
CA SER A 214 2.20 21.70 -27.29
C SER A 214 2.90 22.72 -26.38
N GLU A 215 3.30 23.89 -26.91
CA GLU A 215 3.85 25.04 -26.16
C GLU A 215 3.63 26.35 -26.93
N ASP A 216 3.28 27.44 -26.24
CA ASP A 216 3.12 28.78 -26.85
C ASP A 216 4.46 29.45 -27.23
N LYS A 217 5.61 28.89 -26.82
CA LYS A 217 6.97 29.36 -27.14
C LYS A 217 7.90 28.17 -27.35
N ALA A 218 8.07 27.72 -28.59
CA ALA A 218 8.85 26.52 -28.90
C ALA A 218 10.35 26.83 -29.14
N GLN A 219 11.26 25.91 -28.79
CA GLN A 219 12.69 26.07 -29.10
C GLN A 219 13.02 25.52 -30.50
N ALA A 220 13.87 26.21 -31.25
CA ALA A 220 14.34 25.75 -32.56
C ALA A 220 15.00 24.35 -32.45
N GLY A 221 14.53 23.40 -33.27
CA GLY A 221 14.95 21.99 -33.25
C GLY A 221 14.05 21.06 -32.42
N SER A 222 13.04 21.58 -31.70
CA SER A 222 12.11 20.78 -30.89
C SER A 222 10.82 20.45 -31.65
N PRO A 223 10.26 19.23 -31.54
CA PRO A 223 9.00 18.88 -32.21
C PRO A 223 7.81 19.59 -31.58
N ILE A 224 7.09 20.38 -32.38
CA ILE A 224 5.84 21.04 -32.03
C ILE A 224 4.69 20.11 -32.39
N THR A 225 3.79 19.88 -31.45
CA THR A 225 2.60 19.06 -31.65
C THR A 225 1.36 19.93 -31.65
N ALA A 226 0.55 19.88 -32.72
CA ALA A 226 -0.77 20.51 -32.78
C ALA A 226 -1.86 19.45 -32.63
N VAL A 227 -2.82 19.68 -31.75
CA VAL A 227 -3.97 18.79 -31.53
C VAL A 227 -5.23 19.49 -32.00
N VAL A 228 -5.94 18.85 -32.94
CA VAL A 228 -7.23 19.32 -33.45
C VAL A 228 -8.33 18.46 -32.84
N ARG A 229 -9.27 19.08 -32.12
CA ARG A 229 -10.43 18.38 -31.54
C ARG A 229 -11.68 18.67 -32.35
N VAL A 230 -12.39 17.62 -32.76
CA VAL A 230 -13.67 17.73 -33.49
C VAL A 230 -14.75 16.94 -32.71
N PRO A 231 -15.89 17.55 -32.37
CA PRO A 231 -16.99 16.86 -31.70
C PRO A 231 -17.57 15.71 -32.54
N TYR A 232 -17.97 14.64 -31.87
CA TYR A 232 -18.34 13.34 -32.44
C TYR A 232 -19.56 13.39 -33.39
N ASP A 233 -20.54 14.24 -33.09
CA ASP A 233 -21.78 14.43 -33.86
C ASP A 233 -21.57 15.13 -35.21
N LYS A 234 -20.49 15.91 -35.36
CA LYS A 234 -20.14 16.61 -36.62
C LYS A 234 -19.11 15.89 -37.48
N ALA A 235 -18.39 14.91 -36.91
CA ALA A 235 -17.30 14.21 -37.58
C ALA A 235 -17.76 13.23 -38.66
N LEU A 236 -18.99 12.70 -38.57
CA LEU A 236 -19.41 11.56 -39.40
C LEU A 236 -19.74 11.90 -40.87
N ASN A 237 -19.86 13.18 -41.25
CA ASN A 237 -20.19 13.56 -42.64
C ASN A 237 -19.48 14.81 -43.21
N ALA A 238 -18.66 15.54 -42.45
CA ALA A 238 -18.24 16.89 -42.86
C ALA A 238 -16.82 17.02 -43.47
N PHE A 239 -15.86 16.14 -43.15
CA PHE A 239 -14.45 16.38 -43.52
C PHE A 239 -13.73 15.09 -44.00
N PRO A 240 -13.77 14.78 -45.31
CA PRO A 240 -13.09 13.60 -45.87
C PRO A 240 -11.55 13.74 -45.94
N SER A 241 -10.99 14.94 -45.75
CA SER A 241 -9.54 15.17 -45.68
C SER A 241 -9.21 16.45 -44.91
N ILE A 242 -8.06 16.46 -44.21
CA ILE A 242 -7.54 17.63 -43.47
C ILE A 242 -6.24 18.06 -44.15
N HIS A 243 -6.14 19.32 -44.56
CA HIS A 243 -4.90 19.87 -45.12
C HIS A 243 -4.30 20.87 -44.12
N TYR A 244 -2.97 20.95 -44.03
CA TYR A 244 -2.33 22.00 -43.23
C TYR A 244 -1.12 22.58 -43.97
N ARG A 245 -0.82 23.84 -43.69
CA ARG A 245 0.40 24.51 -44.14
C ARG A 245 0.99 25.23 -42.95
N TRP A 246 2.32 25.28 -42.89
CA TRP A 246 2.99 26.13 -41.94
C TRP A 246 4.10 26.93 -42.61
N SER A 247 4.41 28.09 -42.05
CA SER A 247 5.51 28.94 -42.49
C SER A 247 6.21 29.54 -41.30
N ILE A 248 7.52 29.77 -41.43
CA ILE A 248 8.29 30.53 -40.46
C ILE A 248 8.82 31.77 -41.15
N THR A 249 8.61 32.92 -40.50
CA THR A 249 9.19 34.18 -40.94
C THR A 249 10.39 34.46 -40.04
N ASP A 250 11.59 34.37 -40.61
CA ASP A 250 12.81 34.85 -39.95
C ASP A 250 13.01 36.36 -40.22
N GLU A 251 13.98 36.98 -39.54
CA GLU A 251 14.28 38.41 -39.66
C GLU A 251 14.72 38.85 -41.08
N SER A 252 14.95 37.91 -42.01
CA SER A 252 15.38 38.16 -43.38
C SER A 252 14.32 37.95 -44.47
N GLY A 253 13.13 37.45 -44.11
CA GLY A 253 11.94 37.40 -44.98
C GLY A 253 11.70 36.06 -45.69
N TYR A 254 10.66 35.36 -45.21
CA TYR A 254 9.88 34.22 -45.75
C TYR A 254 10.58 32.94 -46.25
N THR A 255 10.27 31.83 -45.57
CA THR A 255 10.33 30.47 -46.14
C THR A 255 9.01 29.73 -45.88
N SER A 256 8.43 29.07 -46.90
CA SER A 256 7.23 28.22 -46.76
C SER A 256 7.52 26.78 -47.16
N GLN A 257 7.01 25.82 -46.38
CA GLN A 257 6.89 24.41 -46.78
C GLN A 257 5.43 23.98 -46.66
N THR A 258 4.95 23.20 -47.62
CA THR A 258 3.58 22.66 -47.64
C THR A 258 3.66 21.15 -47.68
N GLU A 259 3.04 20.46 -46.72
CA GLU A 259 2.82 19.01 -46.74
C GLU A 259 1.31 18.71 -46.68
N THR A 260 0.88 17.56 -47.18
CA THR A 260 -0.54 17.19 -47.27
C THR A 260 -0.73 15.74 -46.88
N LEU A 261 -1.72 15.46 -46.02
CA LEU A 261 -2.11 14.10 -45.60
C LEU A 261 -3.61 13.88 -45.87
N SER A 262 -3.98 12.81 -46.57
CA SER A 262 -5.39 12.45 -46.86
C SER A 262 -5.76 11.12 -46.19
N LEU A 263 -7.00 11.00 -45.69
CA LEU A 263 -7.46 9.83 -44.92
C LEU A 263 -8.77 9.29 -45.51
N HIS A 264 -8.82 8.00 -45.87
CA HIS A 264 -10.04 7.36 -46.40
C HIS A 264 -10.60 6.30 -45.42
N HIS A 265 -11.92 6.31 -45.19
CA HIS A 265 -12.65 5.31 -44.40
C HIS A 265 -13.30 4.25 -45.31
N SER A 266 -13.28 2.96 -44.94
CA SER A 266 -13.97 1.88 -45.67
C SER A 266 -14.79 0.92 -44.77
N SER A 267 -16.11 0.97 -45.00
CA SER A 267 -17.23 0.01 -44.82
C SER A 267 -17.75 -0.53 -43.46
N PRO A 268 -19.07 -0.88 -43.39
CA PRO A 268 -19.88 -0.88 -42.17
C PRO A 268 -20.50 -2.27 -41.82
N ALA A 269 -20.14 -2.83 -40.67
CA ALA A 269 -20.94 -3.83 -39.94
C ALA A 269 -20.25 -4.12 -38.59
N LEU A 270 -20.51 -3.30 -37.57
CA LEU A 270 -20.21 -3.54 -36.15
C LEU A 270 -20.77 -2.34 -35.36
N SER A 271 -21.97 -2.49 -34.80
CA SER A 271 -22.56 -1.48 -33.91
C SER A 271 -21.98 -1.66 -32.51
N THR A 272 -20.85 -0.99 -32.25
CA THR A 272 -20.57 -0.03 -31.16
C THR A 272 -19.05 0.08 -31.04
N PHE A 273 -18.46 0.98 -31.83
CA PHE A 273 -17.07 1.41 -31.68
C PHE A 273 -17.09 2.85 -31.15
N PHE A 274 -16.37 3.14 -30.07
CA PHE A 274 -15.98 4.50 -29.72
C PHE A 274 -14.51 4.69 -30.10
N VAL A 275 -14.27 5.46 -31.15
CA VAL A 275 -12.95 5.97 -31.54
C VAL A 275 -12.97 7.47 -31.25
N SER A 276 -12.19 7.94 -30.27
CA SER A 276 -11.88 9.37 -30.16
C SER A 276 -10.79 9.68 -31.20
N ASN A 277 -11.10 10.48 -32.22
CA ASN A 277 -10.11 10.85 -33.23
C ASN A 277 -9.30 12.06 -32.73
N GLN A 278 -8.46 11.86 -31.71
CA GLN A 278 -7.36 12.79 -31.41
C GLN A 278 -6.21 12.50 -32.37
N ARG A 279 -6.05 13.30 -33.43
CA ARG A 279 -4.88 13.20 -34.30
C ARG A 279 -3.95 14.37 -34.03
N SER A 280 -2.73 14.05 -33.64
CA SER A 280 -1.65 15.00 -33.39
C SER A 280 -0.82 15.19 -34.66
N LEU A 281 -0.62 16.45 -35.04
CA LEU A 281 0.29 16.84 -36.11
C LEU A 281 1.63 17.23 -35.48
N ARG A 282 2.73 16.60 -35.87
CA ARG A 282 4.07 16.92 -35.37
C ARG A 282 4.95 17.52 -36.47
N PHE A 283 5.63 18.62 -36.15
CA PHE A 283 6.62 19.24 -37.03
C PHE A 283 7.76 19.84 -36.22
N THR A 284 8.96 19.97 -36.80
CA THR A 284 10.15 20.48 -36.10
C THR A 284 10.73 21.68 -36.84
N PRO A 285 10.64 22.90 -36.29
CA PRO A 285 11.21 24.08 -36.92
C PRO A 285 12.73 24.08 -36.81
N SER A 286 13.43 24.37 -37.90
CA SER A 286 14.89 24.33 -37.95
C SER A 286 15.58 25.64 -37.53
N ARG A 287 14.84 26.75 -37.34
CA ARG A 287 15.36 28.10 -37.04
C ARG A 287 14.40 28.88 -36.12
N ALA A 288 14.91 29.91 -35.44
CA ALA A 288 14.12 30.84 -34.63
C ALA A 288 13.33 31.85 -35.50
N GLY A 289 12.20 32.37 -35.00
CA GLY A 289 11.31 33.30 -35.72
C GLY A 289 9.85 33.21 -35.27
N GLU A 290 8.91 33.83 -36.00
CA GLU A 290 7.47 33.63 -35.78
C GLU A 290 6.94 32.54 -36.72
N GLY A 291 6.34 31.50 -36.14
CA GLY A 291 5.66 30.42 -36.85
C GLY A 291 4.17 30.72 -37.04
N LEU A 292 3.64 30.43 -38.22
CA LEU A 292 2.21 30.48 -38.53
C LEU A 292 1.76 29.09 -38.99
N LEU A 293 0.76 28.53 -38.32
CA LEU A 293 0.11 27.27 -38.71
C LEU A 293 -1.29 27.56 -39.24
N GLU A 294 -1.56 27.11 -40.46
CA GLU A 294 -2.86 27.20 -41.12
C GLU A 294 -3.41 25.78 -41.37
N ILE A 295 -4.63 25.49 -40.90
CA ILE A 295 -5.29 24.19 -41.10
C ILE A 295 -6.58 24.40 -41.89
N PHE A 296 -6.72 23.69 -42.99
CA PHE A 296 -7.86 23.73 -43.89
C PHE A 296 -8.75 22.50 -43.65
N LEU A 297 -10.01 22.75 -43.28
CA LEU A 297 -11.04 21.76 -43.02
C LEU A 297 -12.17 22.01 -44.03
N GLY A 298 -12.11 21.35 -45.18
CA GLY A 298 -13.02 21.64 -46.29
C GLY A 298 -12.85 23.07 -46.83
N ASP A 299 -13.90 23.88 -46.75
CA ASP A 299 -13.91 25.30 -47.17
C ASP A 299 -13.49 26.29 -46.07
N ARG A 300 -13.25 25.81 -44.84
CA ARG A 300 -12.83 26.63 -43.69
C ARG A 300 -11.32 26.59 -43.47
N THR A 301 -10.75 27.71 -43.05
CA THR A 301 -9.32 27.84 -42.70
C THR A 301 -9.17 28.33 -41.26
N LEU A 302 -8.41 27.60 -40.46
CA LEU A 302 -7.99 27.96 -39.11
C LEU A 302 -6.55 28.45 -39.15
N LYS A 303 -6.21 29.49 -38.38
CA LYS A 303 -4.86 30.07 -38.34
C LYS A 303 -4.43 30.36 -36.91
N GLN A 304 -3.19 30.01 -36.55
CA GLN A 304 -2.59 30.37 -35.26
C GLN A 304 -1.10 30.68 -35.40
N SER A 305 -0.69 31.82 -34.84
CA SER A 305 0.71 32.28 -34.78
C SER A 305 1.35 31.92 -33.44
N PHE A 306 2.62 31.56 -33.45
CA PHE A 306 3.39 31.21 -32.25
C PHE A 306 4.90 31.55 -32.41
N PRO A 307 5.56 32.07 -31.36
CA PRO A 307 7.00 32.38 -31.37
C PRO A 307 7.91 31.13 -31.24
N ILE A 308 9.07 31.17 -31.91
CA ILE A 308 10.11 30.13 -31.86
C ILE A 308 11.46 30.75 -31.44
N MET A 309 12.03 30.27 -30.33
CA MET A 309 13.23 30.83 -29.68
C MET A 309 14.53 30.11 -30.08
N PRO A 310 15.70 30.79 -30.02
CA PRO A 310 17.00 30.16 -30.25
C PRO A 310 17.39 29.18 -29.13
N PRO A 311 18.24 28.17 -29.40
CA PRO A 311 18.67 27.20 -28.38
C PRO A 311 19.56 27.86 -27.32
N VAL A 312 19.25 27.61 -26.05
CA VAL A 312 19.97 28.17 -24.89
C VAL A 312 21.17 27.27 -24.53
N LYS A 313 22.36 27.85 -24.33
CA LYS A 313 23.51 27.16 -23.72
C LYS A 313 23.51 27.36 -22.20
N PRO A 314 23.87 26.34 -21.41
CA PRO A 314 23.85 26.44 -19.95
C PRO A 314 25.10 27.19 -19.48
N GLU A 315 24.90 28.38 -18.91
CA GLU A 315 25.93 29.07 -18.14
C GLU A 315 25.31 29.55 -16.82
N HIS A 316 26.08 29.41 -15.74
CA HIS A 316 25.82 29.77 -14.33
C HIS A 316 25.28 28.65 -13.42
N ALA A 317 26.09 27.62 -13.22
CA ALA A 317 26.13 26.88 -11.97
C ALA A 317 26.99 27.66 -10.97
N GLY A 318 26.36 28.23 -9.95
CA GLY A 318 27.07 29.04 -8.95
C GLY A 318 26.23 29.28 -7.70
N GLN A 319 25.98 28.24 -6.91
CA GLN A 319 26.09 28.19 -5.44
C GLN A 319 25.39 26.92 -4.91
N GLN A 320 26.08 26.25 -3.99
CA GLN A 320 25.76 25.09 -3.13
C GLN A 320 24.63 24.11 -3.51
N LEU A 321 25.03 22.82 -3.54
CA LEU A 321 24.24 21.64 -3.90
C LEU A 321 22.89 21.56 -3.14
N PRO A 322 21.73 21.58 -3.84
CA PRO A 322 20.46 21.20 -3.24
C PRO A 322 20.44 19.69 -3.01
N TRP A 323 19.60 19.21 -2.10
CA TRP A 323 19.44 17.77 -1.87
C TRP A 323 19.20 17.03 -3.18
N ALA A 324 19.75 15.81 -3.31
CA ALA A 324 19.64 15.02 -4.52
C ALA A 324 18.17 14.90 -4.97
N PHE A 325 17.94 14.94 -6.29
CA PHE A 325 16.61 14.71 -6.86
C PHE A 325 15.99 13.42 -6.31
N GLN A 326 14.80 13.55 -5.75
CA GLN A 326 14.01 12.44 -5.22
C GLN A 326 13.00 12.05 -6.30
N GLY A 327 13.47 11.39 -7.35
CA GLY A 327 12.70 11.18 -8.57
C GLY A 327 12.75 12.41 -9.48
N ASP A 328 11.60 13.01 -9.74
CA ASP A 328 11.40 14.12 -10.68
C ASP A 328 11.54 15.53 -10.05
N VAL A 329 11.65 15.61 -8.73
CA VAL A 329 11.73 16.88 -7.98
C VAL A 329 12.84 16.93 -6.95
N ALA A 330 13.25 18.14 -6.57
CA ALA A 330 14.19 18.42 -5.50
C ALA A 330 13.77 19.68 -4.73
N PHE A 331 14.01 19.71 -3.43
CA PHE A 331 13.95 20.97 -2.69
C PHE A 331 15.23 21.76 -2.92
N ALA A 332 15.08 23.06 -3.17
CA ALA A 332 16.17 24.01 -3.27
C ALA A 332 16.06 25.02 -2.13
N GLU A 333 17.18 25.55 -1.67
CA GLU A 333 17.23 26.60 -0.65
C GLU A 333 17.71 27.92 -1.26
N GLN A 334 17.03 29.02 -0.93
CA GLN A 334 17.44 30.37 -1.26
C GLN A 334 17.11 31.29 -0.08
N ASP A 335 18.09 32.10 0.36
CA ASP A 335 17.93 33.07 1.46
C ASP A 335 17.37 32.48 2.77
N GLY A 336 17.69 31.22 3.07
CA GLY A 336 17.21 30.51 4.26
C GLY A 336 15.75 30.05 4.18
N LYS A 337 15.17 30.03 2.98
CA LYS A 337 13.85 29.45 2.67
C LYS A 337 13.98 28.34 1.65
N PHE A 338 13.07 27.38 1.70
CA PHE A 338 13.01 26.29 0.74
C PHE A 338 11.89 26.51 -0.28
N GLY A 339 12.17 26.11 -1.51
CA GLY A 339 11.23 25.98 -2.63
C GLY A 339 11.38 24.61 -3.29
N LEU A 340 10.45 24.25 -4.17
CA LEU A 340 10.46 22.96 -4.88
C LEU A 340 10.77 23.18 -6.36
N VAL A 341 11.70 22.42 -6.92
CA VAL A 341 12.05 22.49 -8.35
C VAL A 341 11.95 21.13 -9.03
N ASN A 342 11.65 21.13 -10.33
CA ASN A 342 11.71 19.93 -11.16
C ASN A 342 13.10 19.73 -11.79
N GLN A 343 13.30 18.60 -12.50
CA GLN A 343 14.56 18.26 -13.17
C GLN A 343 15.02 19.28 -14.22
N GLN A 344 14.10 20.10 -14.75
CA GLN A 344 14.39 21.17 -15.69
C GLN A 344 14.77 22.48 -14.99
N GLY A 345 14.78 22.50 -13.65
CA GLY A 345 15.05 23.69 -12.83
C GLY A 345 13.87 24.66 -12.73
N GLN A 346 12.67 24.25 -13.14
CA GLN A 346 11.47 25.07 -12.98
C GLN A 346 11.00 25.02 -11.54
N LEU A 347 10.62 26.18 -11.01
CA LEU A 347 10.07 26.33 -9.67
C LEU A 347 8.61 25.87 -9.65
N LEU A 348 8.34 24.81 -8.89
CA LEU A 348 7.00 24.25 -8.63
C LEU A 348 6.38 24.85 -7.36
N CYS A 349 7.21 25.26 -6.39
CA CYS A 349 6.82 25.98 -5.19
C CYS A 349 7.86 27.05 -4.89
N ASP A 350 7.42 28.28 -4.62
CA ASP A 350 8.30 29.41 -4.32
C ASP A 350 9.15 29.16 -3.07
N PHE A 351 10.25 29.92 -2.93
CA PHE A 351 11.13 29.86 -1.75
C PHE A 351 10.48 30.53 -0.52
N ILE A 352 9.45 29.90 0.01
CA ILE A 352 8.62 30.41 1.12
C ILE A 352 8.59 29.48 2.34
N LEU A 353 9.12 28.27 2.20
CA LEU A 353 9.05 27.23 3.23
C LEU A 353 10.18 27.42 4.26
N ASP A 354 9.86 27.29 5.54
CA ASP A 354 10.80 27.44 6.66
C ASP A 354 11.66 26.19 6.87
N ASP A 355 11.07 25.02 6.63
CA ASP A 355 11.69 23.70 6.84
C ASP A 355 10.93 22.67 5.99
N VAL A 356 11.61 21.61 5.58
CA VAL A 356 11.09 20.60 4.65
C VAL A 356 11.74 19.25 4.94
N ARG A 357 10.97 18.17 4.78
CA ARG A 357 11.44 16.77 4.90
C ARG A 357 11.47 16.10 3.52
N PRO A 358 12.25 15.01 3.34
CA PRO A 358 12.20 14.20 2.13
C PRO A 358 10.77 13.74 1.79
N PHE A 359 10.52 13.53 0.50
CA PHE A 359 9.30 12.89 0.02
C PHE A 359 9.23 11.45 0.49
N LEU A 360 8.07 11.07 1.01
CA LEU A 360 7.69 9.69 1.25
C LEU A 360 6.45 9.41 0.41
N GLY A 361 6.59 8.53 -0.57
CA GLY A 361 5.62 8.43 -1.67
C GLY A 361 5.57 9.72 -2.49
N ASP A 362 4.38 10.33 -2.56
CA ASP A 362 4.09 11.53 -3.37
C ASP A 362 4.00 12.82 -2.57
N THR A 363 4.18 12.75 -1.25
CA THR A 363 4.06 13.91 -0.35
C THR A 363 5.28 14.11 0.54
N ALA A 364 5.53 15.36 0.90
CA ALA A 364 6.58 15.78 1.82
C ALA A 364 6.00 16.65 2.94
N ILE A 365 6.54 16.49 4.16
CA ILE A 365 6.22 17.36 5.29
C ILE A 365 6.96 18.68 5.10
N ILE A 366 6.22 19.77 5.20
CA ILE A 366 6.74 21.13 5.09
C ILE A 366 6.40 21.93 6.34
N LYS A 367 7.15 23.00 6.57
CA LYS A 367 6.86 24.01 7.59
C LYS A 367 6.79 25.38 6.94
N MET A 368 5.76 26.16 7.27
CA MET A 368 5.58 27.52 6.78
C MET A 368 4.91 28.36 7.86
N GLY A 369 5.46 29.53 8.16
CA GLY A 369 4.93 30.41 9.20
C GLY A 369 4.94 29.75 10.59
N GLY A 370 5.90 28.85 10.85
CA GLY A 370 5.99 28.13 12.12
C GLY A 370 5.08 26.90 12.26
N SER A 371 4.16 26.66 11.32
CA SER A 371 3.22 25.51 11.34
C SER A 371 3.59 24.46 10.29
N PHE A 372 3.25 23.20 10.54
CA PHE A 372 3.48 22.08 9.64
C PHE A 372 2.29 21.80 8.74
N GLY A 373 2.57 21.38 7.50
CA GLY A 373 1.62 20.95 6.48
C GLY A 373 2.24 19.91 5.53
N LEU A 374 1.53 19.59 4.45
CA LEU A 374 1.96 18.62 3.43
C LEU A 374 1.95 19.25 2.05
N ILE A 375 2.98 18.97 1.25
CA ILE A 375 3.08 19.35 -0.16
C ILE A 375 3.23 18.10 -1.03
N ASN A 376 2.70 18.12 -2.25
CA ASN A 376 2.92 17.06 -3.22
C ASN A 376 4.08 17.38 -4.18
N ARG A 377 4.42 16.40 -5.03
CA ARG A 377 5.48 16.54 -6.06
C ARG A 377 5.20 17.65 -7.07
N GLN A 378 3.95 18.06 -7.26
CA GLN A 378 3.60 19.18 -8.15
C GLN A 378 3.76 20.55 -7.49
N GLY A 379 4.20 20.61 -6.23
CA GLY A 379 4.35 21.85 -5.48
C GLY A 379 3.04 22.37 -4.87
N LEU A 380 1.98 21.56 -4.88
CA LEU A 380 0.67 21.92 -4.32
C LEU A 380 0.56 21.47 -2.87
N LEU A 381 -0.02 22.32 -2.03
CA LEU A 381 -0.32 21.98 -0.65
C LEU A 381 -1.46 20.96 -0.61
N VAL A 382 -1.17 19.78 -0.07
CA VAL A 382 -2.15 18.73 0.19
C VAL A 382 -2.86 19.00 1.51
N HIS A 383 -2.11 19.45 2.52
CA HIS A 383 -2.65 19.95 3.79
C HIS A 383 -1.99 21.28 4.12
N GLU A 384 -2.82 22.30 4.29
CA GLU A 384 -2.37 23.64 4.66
C GLU A 384 -1.58 23.63 5.98
N PRO A 385 -0.47 24.40 6.07
CA PRO A 385 0.30 24.55 7.29
C PRO A 385 -0.52 25.13 8.46
N GLN A 386 -0.93 24.27 9.39
CA GLN A 386 -1.77 24.66 10.53
C GLN A 386 -1.56 23.82 11.79
N TRP A 387 -0.62 22.87 11.73
CA TRP A 387 -0.35 21.89 12.78
C TRP A 387 0.93 22.26 13.54
N ASP A 388 0.92 22.08 14.86
CA ASP A 388 2.09 22.37 15.70
C ASP A 388 3.16 21.28 15.58
N SER A 389 2.73 20.07 15.20
CA SER A 389 3.61 18.92 14.91
C SER A 389 2.99 18.08 13.80
N LEU A 390 3.84 17.46 12.97
CA LEU A 390 3.43 16.54 11.93
C LEU A 390 4.48 15.45 11.77
N GLU A 391 4.04 14.19 11.81
CA GLU A 391 4.87 13.01 11.73
C GLU A 391 4.31 12.04 10.70
N VAL A 392 5.19 11.24 10.10
CA VAL A 392 4.77 10.16 9.20
C VAL A 392 4.01 9.12 10.02
N GLY A 393 2.82 8.76 9.54
CA GLY A 393 1.92 7.83 10.20
C GLY A 393 2.20 6.38 9.86
N ASP A 394 2.63 6.06 8.64
CA ASP A 394 2.89 4.69 8.17
C ASP A 394 4.16 4.64 7.30
N ALA A 395 4.72 3.44 7.10
CA ALA A 395 5.96 3.26 6.33
C ALA A 395 5.85 3.73 4.87
N ASP A 396 4.65 3.63 4.30
CA ASP A 396 4.37 3.98 2.90
C ASP A 396 4.15 5.49 2.68
N GLY A 397 4.04 6.27 3.76
CA GLY A 397 3.77 7.71 3.69
C GLY A 397 2.36 8.05 3.22
N THR A 398 1.39 7.14 3.38
CA THR A 398 -0.02 7.37 3.03
C THR A 398 -0.80 8.02 4.16
N ARG A 399 -0.30 7.93 5.40
CA ARG A 399 -0.89 8.55 6.58
C ARG A 399 0.11 9.43 7.32
N TYR A 400 -0.42 10.44 8.00
CA TYR A 400 0.35 11.34 8.85
C TYR A 400 -0.39 11.60 10.17
N ILE A 401 0.39 11.70 11.24
CA ILE A 401 -0.08 12.00 12.59
C ILE A 401 0.16 13.49 12.82
N ALA A 402 -0.92 14.27 12.87
CA ALA A 402 -0.89 15.71 13.00
C ALA A 402 -1.29 16.15 14.41
N GLY A 403 -0.39 16.79 15.14
CA GLY A 403 -0.64 17.25 16.49
C GLY A 403 -0.93 18.75 16.58
N LYS A 404 -1.89 19.12 17.41
CA LYS A 404 -2.25 20.52 17.72
C LYS A 404 -2.35 20.74 19.23
N GLN A 405 -1.73 21.80 19.73
CA GLN A 405 -1.78 22.17 21.13
C GLN A 405 -3.12 22.83 21.46
N THR A 406 -3.75 22.37 22.51
CA THR A 406 -5.02 22.93 23.01
C THR A 406 -4.77 24.11 23.94
N SER A 407 -5.80 24.94 24.14
CA SER A 407 -5.79 26.01 25.14
C SER A 407 -5.58 25.50 26.58
N GLU A 408 -5.85 24.22 26.83
CA GLU A 408 -5.68 23.55 28.12
C GLU A 408 -4.26 22.97 28.30
N GLY A 409 -3.34 23.21 27.35
CA GLY A 409 -1.91 22.90 27.49
C GLY A 409 -1.49 21.49 27.07
N PHE A 410 -2.40 20.65 26.59
CA PHE A 410 -2.09 19.31 26.06
C PHE A 410 -2.23 19.24 24.54
N MET A 411 -1.59 18.23 23.93
CA MET A 411 -1.69 17.94 22.50
C MET A 411 -2.91 17.08 22.18
N THR A 412 -3.57 17.39 21.07
CA THR A 412 -4.56 16.52 20.41
C THR A 412 -4.05 16.13 19.03
N TYR A 413 -4.37 14.92 18.60
CA TYR A 413 -3.89 14.37 17.35
C TYR A 413 -5.02 14.10 16.36
N ALA A 414 -4.73 14.32 15.09
CA ALA A 414 -5.56 14.02 13.93
C ALA A 414 -4.78 13.10 12.97
N LEU A 415 -5.53 12.31 12.19
CA LEU A 415 -4.97 11.50 11.11
C LEU A 415 -5.24 12.19 9.78
N LEU A 416 -4.17 12.44 9.05
CA LEU A 416 -4.22 13.04 7.72
C LEU A 416 -3.85 11.99 6.68
N SER A 417 -4.56 12.01 5.55
CA SER A 417 -4.20 11.23 4.36
C SER A 417 -3.26 12.02 3.46
N ALA A 418 -2.32 11.34 2.82
CA ALA A 418 -1.51 11.87 1.71
C ALA A 418 -2.36 12.34 0.50
N THR A 419 -3.63 11.94 0.42
CA THR A 419 -4.57 12.34 -0.62
C THR A 419 -5.35 13.63 -0.32
N GLY A 420 -5.13 14.24 0.84
CA GLY A 420 -5.84 15.46 1.28
C GLY A 420 -7.11 15.19 2.08
N GLU A 421 -7.56 13.93 2.17
CA GLU A 421 -8.66 13.55 3.05
C GLU A 421 -8.22 13.64 4.52
N SER A 422 -9.05 14.29 5.33
CA SER A 422 -8.83 14.36 6.78
C SER A 422 -9.88 13.50 7.47
N THR A 423 -9.45 12.44 8.15
CA THR A 423 -10.34 11.73 9.07
C THR A 423 -10.28 12.44 10.41
N SER A 424 -11.42 12.98 10.84
CA SER A 424 -11.58 13.52 12.19
C SER A 424 -11.46 12.37 13.19
N SER A 425 -10.24 12.00 13.58
CA SER A 425 -10.05 11.10 14.72
C SER A 425 -10.44 11.86 15.98
N SER A 426 -11.58 11.50 16.55
CA SER A 426 -12.12 12.05 17.79
C SER A 426 -11.04 12.20 18.87
N LYS A 427 -10.57 13.45 19.11
CA LYS A 427 -9.79 13.90 20.29
C LYS A 427 -8.83 12.86 20.90
N LEU A 428 -7.99 12.23 20.09
CA LEU A 428 -6.98 11.30 20.59
C LEU A 428 -5.86 12.07 21.30
N ARG A 429 -5.41 11.53 22.44
CA ARG A 429 -4.39 12.15 23.31
C ARG A 429 -2.98 11.76 22.93
N ARG A 430 -2.82 10.64 22.22
CA ARG A 430 -1.55 10.13 21.70
C ARG A 430 -1.85 9.09 20.62
N ILE A 431 -1.01 9.05 19.59
CA ILE A 431 -1.03 8.04 18.54
C ILE A 431 0.42 7.61 18.31
N ARG A 432 0.70 6.31 18.25
CA ARG A 432 1.99 5.78 17.76
C ARG A 432 1.95 5.64 16.24
N GLN A 433 3.10 5.41 15.63
CA GLN A 433 3.15 5.06 14.22
C GLN A 433 2.31 3.80 13.94
N PHE A 434 1.66 3.78 12.78
CA PHE A 434 0.91 2.63 12.30
C PHE A 434 1.85 1.51 11.89
N SER A 435 1.46 0.30 12.24
CA SER A 435 2.06 -0.96 11.81
C SER A 435 0.92 -1.89 11.40
N ASP A 436 1.02 -2.54 10.24
CA ASP A 436 -0.03 -3.37 9.63
C ASP A 436 -1.43 -2.72 9.58
N GLY A 437 -1.50 -1.42 9.39
CA GLY A 437 -2.76 -0.67 9.29
C GLY A 437 -3.40 -0.30 10.63
N PHE A 438 -2.72 -0.56 11.77
CA PHE A 438 -3.21 -0.17 13.10
C PHE A 438 -2.17 0.60 13.89
N ALA A 439 -2.63 1.51 14.75
CA ALA A 439 -1.79 2.23 15.68
C ALA A 439 -2.32 2.08 17.10
N TRP A 440 -1.41 1.88 18.04
CA TRP A 440 -1.74 2.08 19.45
C TRP A 440 -1.97 3.57 19.72
N ALA A 441 -3.04 3.89 20.43
CA ALA A 441 -3.42 5.25 20.76
C ALA A 441 -3.98 5.36 22.19
N MET A 442 -4.08 6.58 22.68
CA MET A 442 -4.83 6.92 23.89
C MET A 442 -6.07 7.72 23.53
N ASP A 443 -7.24 7.25 23.96
CA ASP A 443 -8.48 8.00 23.80
C ASP A 443 -8.53 9.22 24.75
N GLN A 444 -9.59 10.03 24.64
CA GLN A 444 -9.78 11.24 25.45
C GLN A 444 -9.79 11.00 26.96
N ASN A 445 -10.10 9.77 27.40
CA ASN A 445 -10.14 9.35 28.80
C ASN A 445 -8.83 8.68 29.23
N GLN A 446 -7.79 8.72 28.38
CA GLN A 446 -6.50 8.05 28.59
C GLN A 446 -6.60 6.51 28.61
N ASN A 447 -7.64 5.95 28.00
CA ASN A 447 -7.70 4.50 27.83
C ASN A 447 -6.84 4.09 26.62
N PRO A 448 -6.01 3.05 26.75
CA PRO A 448 -5.29 2.49 25.63
C PRO A 448 -6.25 1.82 24.62
N VAL A 449 -6.05 2.11 23.35
CA VAL A 449 -6.86 1.59 22.25
C VAL A 449 -6.00 1.29 21.03
N PHE A 450 -6.45 0.39 20.16
CA PHE A 450 -5.99 0.36 18.78
C PHE A 450 -7.00 1.05 17.88
N ILE A 451 -6.46 1.88 17.00
CA ILE A 451 -7.19 2.53 15.91
C ILE A 451 -6.72 1.99 14.57
N ASP A 452 -7.60 1.98 13.58
CA ASP A 452 -7.24 1.76 12.19
C ASP A 452 -6.77 3.05 11.49
N LEU A 453 -6.42 2.93 10.21
CA LEU A 453 -5.97 4.06 9.36
C LEU A 453 -7.03 5.17 9.18
N GLU A 454 -8.28 4.95 9.58
CA GLU A 454 -9.34 5.94 9.59
C GLU A 454 -9.51 6.59 10.97
N GLY A 455 -8.79 6.11 11.98
CA GLY A 455 -8.87 6.56 13.36
C GLY A 455 -10.01 5.94 14.16
N SER A 456 -10.68 4.92 13.61
CA SER A 456 -11.75 4.20 14.29
C SER A 456 -11.17 3.26 15.34
N ILE A 457 -11.68 3.32 16.57
CA ILE A 457 -11.27 2.41 17.65
C ILE A 457 -11.75 1.01 17.30
N ARG A 458 -10.82 0.08 17.15
CA ARG A 458 -11.11 -1.32 16.86
C ARG A 458 -10.91 -2.25 18.06
N LEU A 459 -9.99 -1.92 18.95
CA LEU A 459 -9.75 -2.67 20.18
C LEU A 459 -9.51 -1.74 21.36
N ARG A 460 -10.07 -2.08 22.52
CA ARG A 460 -9.73 -1.45 23.79
C ARG A 460 -8.84 -2.40 24.57
N THR A 461 -7.58 -2.05 24.74
CA THR A 461 -6.62 -2.84 25.50
C THR A 461 -6.60 -2.25 26.91
N GLY A 462 -7.03 -3.00 27.93
CA GLY A 462 -7.07 -2.48 29.31
C GLY A 462 -5.70 -2.00 29.83
N GLU A 463 -4.62 -2.38 29.16
CA GLU A 463 -3.22 -1.98 29.41
C GLU A 463 -2.50 -1.60 28.09
N TRP A 464 -1.16 -1.45 28.15
CA TRP A 464 -0.32 -1.24 26.97
C TRP A 464 -0.29 -2.49 26.08
N ALA A 465 -0.08 -2.31 24.78
CA ALA A 465 0.08 -3.39 23.81
C ALA A 465 1.31 -3.15 22.94
N ARG A 466 1.86 -4.23 22.35
CA ARG A 466 2.88 -4.13 21.30
C ARG A 466 2.26 -3.65 20.00
N ASP A 467 3.04 -3.03 19.14
CA ASP A 467 2.54 -2.64 17.82
C ASP A 467 2.19 -3.89 17.00
N PHE A 468 1.29 -3.76 16.02
CA PHE A 468 0.92 -4.89 15.18
C PHE A 468 2.09 -5.37 14.33
N HIS A 469 2.24 -6.67 14.16
CA HIS A 469 3.24 -7.30 13.30
C HIS A 469 2.68 -8.59 12.70
N GLU A 470 2.80 -8.75 11.38
CA GLU A 470 2.16 -9.80 10.58
C GLU A 470 0.65 -9.99 10.85
N GLY A 471 -0.05 -8.92 11.22
CA GLY A 471 -1.47 -8.92 11.54
C GLY A 471 -1.84 -9.30 12.97
N TYR A 472 -0.84 -9.41 13.86
CA TYR A 472 -1.03 -9.76 15.26
C TYR A 472 -0.50 -8.69 16.21
N THR A 473 -1.14 -8.55 17.38
CA THR A 473 -0.57 -7.82 18.52
C THR A 473 -0.62 -8.69 19.77
N VAL A 474 0.38 -8.49 20.64
CA VAL A 474 0.48 -9.14 21.94
C VAL A 474 0.30 -8.07 23.02
N TYR A 475 -0.55 -8.35 24.01
CA TYR A 475 -0.70 -7.45 25.15
C TYR A 475 -0.87 -8.21 26.48
N PRO A 476 -0.46 -7.61 27.61
CA PRO A 476 -0.57 -8.24 28.93
C PRO A 476 -2.01 -8.29 29.42
N TYR A 477 -2.36 -9.39 30.09
CA TYR A 477 -3.66 -9.57 30.73
C TYR A 477 -3.53 -10.52 31.93
N ASP A 478 -3.85 -10.02 33.11
CA ASP A 478 -3.88 -10.79 34.37
C ASP A 478 -2.63 -11.66 34.62
N GLY A 479 -1.45 -11.08 34.38
CA GLY A 479 -0.16 -11.78 34.57
C GLY A 479 0.22 -12.76 33.45
N THR A 480 -0.54 -12.80 32.35
CA THR A 480 -0.26 -13.56 31.12
C THR A 480 -0.24 -12.65 29.90
N PHE A 481 -0.03 -13.21 28.71
CA PHE A 481 -0.09 -12.50 27.44
C PHE A 481 -1.18 -13.07 26.53
N LEU A 482 -1.97 -12.16 25.96
CA LEU A 482 -3.00 -12.47 24.97
C LEU A 482 -2.48 -12.13 23.58
N LEU A 483 -2.83 -12.98 22.62
CA LEU A 483 -2.65 -12.70 21.20
C LEU A 483 -3.96 -12.20 20.60
N VAL A 484 -3.88 -11.13 19.81
CA VAL A 484 -5.03 -10.61 19.06
C VAL A 484 -4.73 -10.57 17.58
N SER A 485 -5.62 -11.19 16.80
CA SER A 485 -5.58 -11.17 15.33
C SER A 485 -6.41 -10.01 14.76
N LYS A 486 -5.90 -9.35 13.72
CA LYS A 486 -6.68 -8.38 12.93
C LYS A 486 -7.86 -9.00 12.16
N ARG A 487 -7.87 -10.33 11.95
CA ARG A 487 -8.91 -11.04 11.18
C ARG A 487 -10.26 -11.21 11.91
N GLY A 488 -10.33 -10.89 13.20
CA GLY A 488 -11.60 -10.97 13.95
C GLY A 488 -11.54 -10.48 15.40
N TRP A 489 -10.47 -9.78 15.80
CA TRP A 489 -10.25 -9.36 17.19
C TRP A 489 -10.39 -10.52 18.20
N HIS A 490 -10.08 -11.74 17.76
CA HIS A 490 -10.10 -12.94 18.59
C HIS A 490 -8.95 -12.86 19.59
N ILE A 491 -9.27 -13.19 20.84
CA ILE A 491 -8.33 -13.19 21.97
C ILE A 491 -7.96 -14.65 22.24
N MET A 492 -6.70 -15.03 21.99
CA MET A 492 -6.19 -16.33 22.44
C MET A 492 -5.72 -16.21 23.89
N ASP A 493 -6.49 -16.77 24.82
CA ASP A 493 -6.18 -16.84 26.24
C ASP A 493 -5.91 -18.29 26.69
N ASP A 494 -4.70 -18.77 26.38
CA ASP A 494 -4.22 -20.07 26.89
C ASP A 494 -3.29 -19.92 28.11
N GLY A 495 -3.22 -18.71 28.68
CA GLY A 495 -2.32 -18.40 29.80
C GLY A 495 -0.83 -18.43 29.44
N TRP A 496 -0.46 -17.88 28.27
CA TRP A 496 0.92 -17.77 27.83
C TRP A 496 1.72 -16.84 28.76
N LEU A 497 2.90 -17.28 29.19
CA LEU A 497 3.82 -16.47 29.99
C LEU A 497 4.63 -15.49 29.13
N PHE A 498 4.72 -15.75 27.83
CA PHE A 498 5.36 -14.88 26.85
C PHE A 498 4.92 -15.29 25.44
N ILE A 499 4.77 -14.33 24.54
CA ILE A 499 4.59 -14.55 23.10
C ILE A 499 5.58 -13.63 22.38
N ALA A 500 6.38 -14.19 21.47
CA ALA A 500 7.26 -13.43 20.58
C ALA A 500 6.44 -12.73 19.49
N ASP A 501 7.06 -11.80 18.76
CA ASP A 501 6.40 -11.25 17.57
C ASP A 501 6.36 -12.34 16.48
N PHE A 502 5.31 -12.30 15.65
CA PHE A 502 5.17 -13.24 14.54
C PHE A 502 6.27 -13.02 13.51
N LYS A 503 6.89 -14.10 13.05
CA LYS A 503 7.81 -14.11 11.91
C LYS A 503 7.44 -15.26 11.00
N GLU A 504 7.23 -14.96 9.73
CA GLU A 504 6.87 -15.94 8.71
C GLU A 504 5.57 -16.70 9.07
N GLY A 505 4.61 -16.00 9.67
CA GLY A 505 3.31 -16.55 10.08
C GLY A 505 3.33 -17.33 11.39
N MET A 506 4.43 -17.30 12.15
CA MET A 506 4.54 -18.03 13.42
C MET A 506 5.20 -17.22 14.52
N ALA A 507 4.76 -17.44 15.76
CA ALA A 507 5.45 -16.93 16.95
C ALA A 507 5.82 -18.09 17.88
N ARG A 508 6.96 -17.97 18.56
CA ARG A 508 7.24 -18.82 19.73
C ARG A 508 6.52 -18.25 20.95
N ALA A 509 5.92 -19.14 21.73
CA ALA A 509 5.18 -18.82 22.94
C ALA A 509 5.64 -19.70 24.10
N LEU A 510 5.78 -19.11 25.28
CA LEU A 510 6.19 -19.79 26.51
C LEU A 510 4.94 -20.18 27.30
N ASP A 511 4.71 -21.47 27.47
CA ASP A 511 3.55 -21.96 28.20
C ASP A 511 3.74 -21.85 29.73
N LYS A 512 2.68 -22.13 30.49
CA LYS A 512 2.68 -22.14 31.96
C LYS A 512 3.63 -23.16 32.61
N ASN A 513 4.06 -24.17 31.85
CA ASN A 513 5.06 -25.16 32.28
C ASN A 513 6.49 -24.71 31.96
N LYS A 514 6.67 -23.47 31.47
CA LYS A 514 7.94 -22.89 31.02
C LYS A 514 8.56 -23.70 29.88
N GLN A 515 7.72 -24.21 28.98
CA GLN A 515 8.16 -24.84 27.74
C GLN A 515 7.81 -23.96 26.54
N TRP A 516 8.71 -23.93 25.56
CA TRP A 516 8.51 -23.22 24.33
C TRP A 516 7.67 -24.05 23.35
N ARG A 517 6.71 -23.37 22.72
CA ARG A 517 5.81 -23.89 21.69
C ARG A 517 5.73 -22.90 20.54
N PHE A 518 5.26 -23.33 19.38
CA PHE A 518 5.04 -22.46 18.22
C PHE A 518 3.55 -22.34 17.93
N ILE A 519 3.09 -21.11 17.76
CA ILE A 519 1.71 -20.77 17.43
C ILE A 519 1.64 -20.17 16.04
N THR A 520 0.61 -20.54 15.27
CA THR A 520 0.37 -20.08 13.90
C THR A 520 -0.62 -18.94 13.85
N ASP A 521 -0.65 -18.28 12.70
CA ASP A 521 -1.68 -17.31 12.31
C ASP A 521 -3.11 -17.92 12.18
N GLN A 522 -3.24 -19.25 12.18
CA GLN A 522 -4.53 -19.95 12.24
C GLN A 522 -4.96 -20.36 13.65
N GLU A 523 -4.36 -19.77 14.68
CA GLU A 523 -4.69 -20.08 16.08
C GLU A 523 -4.39 -21.54 16.48
N THR A 524 -3.58 -22.24 15.69
CA THR A 524 -3.13 -23.61 15.98
C THR A 524 -1.77 -23.62 16.65
N ILE A 525 -1.59 -24.54 17.59
CA ILE A 525 -0.26 -24.85 18.13
C ILE A 525 0.36 -25.91 17.22
N LEU A 526 1.48 -25.57 16.57
CA LEU A 526 2.20 -26.49 15.70
C LEU A 526 2.93 -27.54 16.55
N ALA A 527 2.57 -28.79 16.29
CA ALA A 527 3.08 -30.02 16.90
C ALA A 527 2.83 -30.18 18.43
N SER A 528 2.75 -31.44 18.85
CA SER A 528 2.59 -31.83 20.27
C SER A 528 3.88 -31.75 21.08
N ASP A 529 5.00 -31.37 20.48
CA ASP A 529 6.30 -31.37 21.13
C ASP A 529 6.60 -30.01 21.77
N THR A 530 6.90 -30.06 23.05
CA THR A 530 7.36 -28.93 23.85
C THR A 530 8.89 -28.87 23.85
N TRP A 531 9.46 -27.68 23.64
CA TRP A 531 10.91 -27.47 23.61
C TRP A 531 11.42 -26.78 24.87
N TYR A 532 12.65 -27.10 25.27
CA TYR A 532 13.28 -26.49 26.43
C TYR A 532 13.71 -25.04 26.14
N ASP A 533 14.14 -24.77 24.91
CA ASP A 533 14.44 -23.44 24.38
C ASP A 533 14.11 -23.36 22.89
N ALA A 534 13.85 -22.16 22.37
CA ALA A 534 13.49 -21.94 20.97
C ALA A 534 13.87 -20.53 20.50
N ARG A 535 14.30 -20.43 19.23
CA ARG A 535 14.46 -19.16 18.52
C ARG A 535 13.28 -18.90 17.59
N ASP A 536 13.22 -17.68 17.06
CA ASP A 536 12.19 -17.32 16.09
C ASP A 536 12.43 -18.03 14.75
N PHE A 537 11.41 -18.08 13.89
CA PHE A 537 11.58 -18.57 12.53
C PHE A 537 12.38 -17.58 11.67
N ASN A 538 13.24 -18.15 10.83
CA ASN A 538 13.99 -17.43 9.81
C ASN A 538 14.28 -18.39 8.64
N GLU A 539 13.90 -17.99 7.43
CA GLU A 539 14.00 -18.77 6.20
C GLU A 539 13.29 -20.14 6.28
N GLY A 540 12.13 -20.17 6.94
CA GLY A 540 11.27 -21.35 7.08
C GLY A 540 11.72 -22.34 8.15
N LEU A 541 12.78 -22.04 8.90
CA LEU A 541 13.32 -22.90 9.96
C LEU A 541 13.46 -22.15 11.29
N ALA A 542 13.22 -22.85 12.40
CA ALA A 542 13.47 -22.34 13.76
C ALA A 542 14.42 -23.27 14.52
N ALA A 543 15.41 -22.70 15.19
CA ALA A 543 16.29 -23.46 16.07
C ALA A 543 15.55 -23.84 17.36
N VAL A 544 15.58 -25.11 17.75
CA VAL A 544 14.93 -25.62 18.97
C VAL A 544 15.90 -26.43 19.82
N GLN A 545 15.73 -26.36 21.13
CA GLN A 545 16.55 -27.08 22.10
C GLN A 545 15.77 -28.19 22.80
N ASP A 546 16.31 -29.39 22.79
CA ASP A 546 15.76 -30.52 23.53
C ASP A 546 16.03 -30.42 25.04
N LYS A 547 15.42 -31.33 25.81
CA LYS A 547 15.62 -31.42 27.27
C LYS A 547 17.06 -31.72 27.71
N ASN A 548 17.94 -32.16 26.80
CA ASN A 548 19.35 -32.45 27.06
C ASN A 548 20.25 -31.25 26.74
N GLY A 549 19.66 -30.11 26.33
CA GLY A 549 20.39 -28.91 25.97
C GLY A 549 20.99 -28.94 24.56
N LYS A 550 20.58 -29.89 23.71
CA LYS A 550 21.05 -30.00 22.32
C LYS A 550 20.11 -29.23 21.40
N TRP A 551 20.70 -28.52 20.44
CA TRP A 551 19.98 -27.73 19.45
C TRP A 551 19.82 -28.51 18.15
N GLY A 552 18.65 -28.33 17.52
CA GLY A 552 18.26 -28.81 16.18
C GLY A 552 17.37 -27.76 15.49
N TYR A 553 16.70 -28.13 14.41
CA TYR A 553 15.84 -27.23 13.64
C TYR A 553 14.51 -27.89 13.24
N ILE A 554 13.44 -27.12 13.28
CA ILE A 554 12.10 -27.52 12.83
C ILE A 554 11.63 -26.65 11.66
N SER A 555 10.72 -27.19 10.84
CA SER A 555 10.04 -26.49 9.76
C SER A 555 8.85 -25.66 10.26
N ASN A 556 8.32 -24.82 9.38
CA ASN A 556 7.06 -24.11 9.61
C ASN A 556 5.81 -25.01 9.74
N GLN A 557 5.95 -26.31 9.54
CA GLN A 557 4.91 -27.31 9.83
C GLN A 557 5.11 -27.96 11.22
N GLY A 558 6.12 -27.52 11.99
CA GLY A 558 6.48 -28.10 13.27
C GLY A 558 7.24 -29.43 13.17
N GLU A 559 7.67 -29.83 11.98
CA GLU A 559 8.40 -31.08 11.75
C GLU A 559 9.89 -30.89 12.02
N ALA A 560 10.54 -31.83 12.71
CA ALA A 560 11.99 -31.82 12.86
C ALA A 560 12.67 -32.01 11.49
N VAL A 561 13.38 -30.98 11.03
CA VAL A 561 14.19 -31.01 9.80
C VAL A 561 15.60 -31.47 10.11
N ILE A 562 16.13 -31.02 11.26
CA ILE A 562 17.43 -31.46 11.73
C ILE A 562 17.37 -31.80 13.22
N ASP A 563 17.64 -33.07 13.53
CA ASP A 563 17.56 -33.58 14.90
C ASP A 563 18.51 -32.82 15.84
N PRO A 564 18.08 -32.56 17.10
CA PRO A 564 18.92 -31.94 18.11
C PRO A 564 20.23 -32.69 18.36
N LYS A 565 21.36 -32.06 18.00
CA LYS A 565 22.71 -32.64 18.18
C LYS A 565 23.79 -31.63 18.55
N TRP A 566 23.60 -30.36 18.22
CA TRP A 566 24.61 -29.34 18.45
C TRP A 566 24.54 -28.77 19.87
N ALA A 567 25.68 -28.32 20.40
CA ALA A 567 25.72 -27.61 21.68
C ALA A 567 25.17 -26.17 21.55
N LYS A 568 25.34 -25.55 20.38
CA LYS A 568 24.74 -24.25 20.01
C LYS A 568 24.33 -24.26 18.54
N ALA A 569 23.29 -23.51 18.23
CA ALA A 569 22.78 -23.25 16.89
C ALA A 569 22.41 -21.77 16.79
N LEU A 570 22.57 -21.13 15.65
CA LEU A 570 22.06 -19.79 15.36
C LEU A 570 20.93 -19.88 14.32
N ASP A 571 20.23 -18.77 14.10
CA ASP A 571 19.18 -18.70 13.08
C ASP A 571 19.77 -18.88 11.67
N PHE A 572 18.97 -19.42 10.76
CA PHE A 572 19.32 -19.45 9.34
C PHE A 572 19.32 -18.04 8.77
N SER A 573 20.28 -17.76 7.89
CA SER A 573 20.34 -16.54 7.11
C SER A 573 21.14 -16.79 5.83
N GLU A 574 20.61 -16.35 4.70
CA GLU A 574 21.11 -16.64 3.35
C GLU A 574 21.40 -18.14 3.13
N SER A 575 20.47 -18.98 3.58
CA SER A 575 20.51 -20.45 3.51
C SER A 575 21.60 -21.13 4.35
N LEU A 576 22.26 -20.41 5.24
CA LEU A 576 23.29 -20.96 6.14
C LEU A 576 23.00 -20.63 7.60
N ALA A 577 23.32 -21.56 8.51
CA ALA A 577 23.26 -21.32 9.95
C ALA A 577 24.55 -21.74 10.62
N ALA A 578 24.99 -20.97 11.62
CA ALA A 578 26.16 -21.33 12.41
C ALA A 578 25.77 -22.31 13.53
N VAL A 579 26.54 -23.38 13.67
CA VAL A 579 26.36 -24.42 14.70
C VAL A 579 27.68 -24.71 15.40
N SER A 580 27.62 -25.19 16.63
CA SER A 580 28.80 -25.51 17.45
C SER A 580 28.62 -26.81 18.22
N GLU A 581 29.66 -27.64 18.24
CA GLU A 581 29.80 -28.79 19.15
C GLU A 581 30.52 -28.44 20.47
N GLY A 582 30.98 -27.18 20.63
CA GLY A 582 31.65 -26.70 21.84
C GLY A 582 33.05 -26.10 21.61
N ASN A 583 33.65 -26.29 20.43
CA ASN A 583 35.02 -25.85 20.10
C ASN A 583 35.06 -24.83 18.96
N GLY A 584 34.14 -23.86 18.96
CA GLY A 584 33.96 -22.88 17.89
C GLY A 584 32.75 -23.17 17.00
N TYR A 585 32.51 -22.32 16.03
CA TYR A 585 31.37 -22.38 15.10
C TYR A 585 31.80 -22.82 13.71
N SER A 586 30.91 -23.59 13.07
CA SER A 586 30.95 -23.97 11.65
C SER A 586 29.57 -23.69 11.03
N PHE A 587 29.42 -23.76 9.71
CA PHE A 587 28.15 -23.46 9.05
C PHE A 587 27.53 -24.67 8.37
N ILE A 588 26.22 -24.80 8.50
CA ILE A 588 25.39 -25.82 7.86
C ILE A 588 24.41 -25.22 6.87
N ASN A 589 23.98 -26.00 5.87
CA ASN A 589 22.84 -25.68 5.03
C ASN A 589 21.50 -26.09 5.68
N THR A 590 20.39 -25.80 5.01
CA THR A 590 19.03 -26.11 5.47
C THR A 590 18.72 -27.61 5.56
N GLN A 591 19.58 -28.48 5.01
CA GLN A 591 19.54 -29.93 5.16
C GLN A 591 20.38 -30.44 6.34
N GLY A 592 21.08 -29.54 7.04
CA GLY A 592 21.96 -29.88 8.17
C GLY A 592 23.33 -30.41 7.78
N GLU A 593 23.73 -30.26 6.51
CA GLU A 593 25.03 -30.64 5.99
C GLU A 593 26.05 -29.51 6.26
N LEU A 594 27.26 -29.86 6.71
CA LEU A 594 28.33 -28.89 6.92
C LEU A 594 28.83 -28.34 5.57
N VAL A 595 28.66 -27.03 5.36
CA VAL A 595 29.15 -26.31 4.17
C VAL A 595 30.49 -25.65 4.42
N ILE A 596 30.66 -25.02 5.60
CA ILE A 596 31.91 -24.40 6.02
C ILE A 596 32.36 -25.09 7.30
N SER A 597 33.37 -25.96 7.17
CA SER A 597 33.88 -26.81 8.25
C SER A 597 34.99 -26.18 9.07
N ASP A 598 35.45 -24.98 8.71
CA ASP A 598 36.37 -24.22 9.56
C ASP A 598 35.75 -24.00 10.94
N SER A 599 36.61 -23.98 11.96
CA SER A 599 36.21 -23.60 13.32
C SER A 599 36.54 -22.13 13.56
N PHE A 600 35.51 -21.35 13.88
CA PHE A 600 35.60 -19.94 14.20
C PHE A 600 35.27 -19.67 15.68
N ASP A 601 36.00 -18.76 16.31
CA ASP A 601 35.82 -18.40 17.72
C ASP A 601 34.46 -17.70 17.94
N GLU A 602 34.13 -16.78 17.04
CA GLU A 602 32.89 -15.99 17.02
C GLU A 602 32.43 -15.84 15.58
N VAL A 603 31.12 -15.73 15.36
CA VAL A 603 30.52 -15.59 14.04
C VAL A 603 29.30 -14.68 14.11
N GLN A 604 29.04 -13.95 13.02
CA GLN A 604 27.79 -13.25 12.78
C GLN A 604 26.97 -14.00 11.71
N PRO A 605 25.64 -13.84 11.67
CA PRO A 605 24.83 -14.37 10.57
C PRO A 605 25.32 -13.86 9.21
N PHE A 606 25.07 -14.67 8.17
CA PHE A 606 25.27 -14.21 6.79
C PHE A 606 24.35 -13.02 6.50
N SER A 607 24.86 -12.04 5.76
CA SER A 607 24.09 -10.89 5.30
C SER A 607 24.76 -10.26 4.09
N GLN A 608 23.97 -10.01 3.06
CA GLN A 608 24.38 -9.47 1.77
C GLN A 608 25.55 -10.24 1.12
N GLY A 609 25.54 -11.57 1.27
CA GLY A 609 26.52 -12.51 0.70
C GLY A 609 27.74 -12.81 1.58
N PHE A 610 27.83 -12.23 2.79
CA PHE A 610 29.01 -12.36 3.64
C PHE A 610 28.67 -12.65 5.10
N SER A 611 29.55 -13.36 5.80
CA SER A 611 29.53 -13.47 7.27
C SER A 611 30.83 -12.90 7.85
N ALA A 612 30.69 -12.09 8.90
CA ALA A 612 31.84 -11.67 9.71
C ALA A 612 32.17 -12.78 10.71
N VAL A 613 33.40 -13.30 10.65
CA VAL A 613 33.86 -14.41 11.49
C VAL A 613 35.19 -14.07 12.16
N LYS A 614 35.38 -14.57 13.38
CA LYS A 614 36.59 -14.37 14.16
C LYS A 614 37.39 -15.66 14.23
N LYS A 615 38.69 -15.56 13.92
CA LYS A 615 39.63 -16.68 14.03
C LYS A 615 40.98 -16.13 14.48
N ASP A 616 41.61 -16.78 15.45
CA ASP A 616 42.92 -16.39 15.98
C ASP A 616 42.96 -14.92 16.45
N GLY A 617 41.85 -14.47 17.05
CA GLY A 617 41.72 -13.12 17.61
C GLY A 617 41.46 -12.00 16.61
N ARG A 618 41.34 -12.29 15.30
CA ARG A 618 41.00 -11.29 14.27
C ARG A 618 39.72 -11.63 13.52
N TRP A 619 39.05 -10.60 13.04
CA TRP A 619 37.82 -10.71 12.25
C TRP A 619 38.10 -10.69 10.75
N TYR A 620 37.34 -11.48 10.00
CA TYR A 620 37.40 -11.63 8.56
C TYR A 620 35.98 -11.66 7.99
N PHE A 621 35.82 -11.35 6.71
CA PHE A 621 34.58 -11.60 5.97
C PHE A 621 34.75 -12.83 5.09
N ILE A 622 33.85 -13.78 5.23
CA ILE A 622 33.80 -14.99 4.40
C ILE A 622 32.55 -14.99 3.51
N ASN A 623 32.65 -15.57 2.32
CA ASN A 623 31.49 -15.88 1.49
C ASN A 623 30.83 -17.21 1.90
N SER A 624 29.76 -17.59 1.20
CA SER A 624 29.01 -18.83 1.44
C SER A 624 29.81 -20.13 1.23
N LYS A 625 31.03 -20.04 0.67
CA LYS A 625 31.97 -21.16 0.54
C LYS A 625 33.04 -21.17 1.64
N GLY A 626 33.03 -20.19 2.54
CA GLY A 626 34.04 -20.03 3.59
C GLY A 626 35.32 -19.30 3.16
N GLU A 627 35.36 -18.73 1.96
CA GLU A 627 36.55 -18.06 1.43
C GLU A 627 36.64 -16.63 1.99
N ASN A 628 37.82 -16.23 2.50
CA ASN A 628 38.07 -14.83 2.87
C ASN A 628 38.09 -13.95 1.61
N VAL A 629 37.10 -13.07 1.49
CA VAL A 629 36.83 -12.32 0.24
C VAL A 629 37.64 -11.03 0.09
N PHE A 630 38.11 -10.43 1.18
CA PHE A 630 38.81 -9.14 1.11
C PHE A 630 40.31 -9.24 1.32
N GLY A 631 40.82 -10.44 1.66
CA GLY A 631 42.26 -10.68 1.83
C GLY A 631 42.90 -9.89 2.98
N GLN A 632 42.09 -9.32 3.88
CA GLN A 632 42.51 -8.53 5.03
C GLN A 632 41.73 -8.92 6.29
N SER A 633 42.12 -8.39 7.44
CA SER A 633 41.58 -8.74 8.75
C SER A 633 41.43 -7.50 9.63
N TRP A 634 40.53 -7.55 10.61
CA TRP A 634 40.19 -6.43 11.49
C TRP A 634 40.21 -6.83 12.98
N LEU A 635 40.28 -5.84 13.87
CA LEU A 635 40.16 -6.05 15.32
C LEU A 635 38.74 -6.44 15.72
N SER A 636 37.75 -5.82 15.08
CA SER A 636 36.33 -6.20 15.15
C SER A 636 35.58 -5.78 13.89
N ALA A 637 34.52 -6.52 13.55
CA ALA A 637 33.69 -6.31 12.37
C ALA A 637 32.21 -6.63 12.68
N GLY A 638 31.29 -5.95 11.98
CA GLY A 638 29.86 -6.24 12.00
C GLY A 638 29.36 -6.84 10.69
N SER A 639 28.09 -7.27 10.66
CA SER A 639 27.44 -7.75 9.44
C SER A 639 27.13 -6.60 8.48
N PHE A 640 27.13 -6.91 7.18
CA PHE A 640 26.68 -5.96 6.16
C PHE A 640 25.19 -5.65 6.28
N HIS A 641 24.86 -4.37 6.23
CA HIS A 641 23.49 -3.87 6.10
C HIS A 641 23.52 -2.68 5.13
N GLU A 642 22.56 -2.60 4.21
CA GLU A 642 22.48 -1.53 3.20
C GLU A 642 23.77 -1.34 2.37
N GLY A 643 24.53 -2.42 2.19
CA GLY A 643 25.77 -2.43 1.43
C GLY A 643 27.01 -1.99 2.22
N LEU A 644 26.86 -1.73 3.53
CA LEU A 644 27.94 -1.27 4.41
C LEU A 644 28.10 -2.17 5.63
N ALA A 645 29.34 -2.41 6.04
CA ALA A 645 29.67 -3.07 7.31
C ALA A 645 30.67 -2.21 8.09
N TRP A 646 30.47 -2.07 9.40
CA TRP A 646 31.43 -1.39 10.25
C TRP A 646 32.61 -2.31 10.58
N VAL A 647 33.79 -1.71 10.70
CA VAL A 647 35.05 -2.37 11.09
C VAL A 647 35.90 -1.48 11.96
N SER A 648 36.79 -2.10 12.73
CA SER A 648 37.86 -1.41 13.48
C SER A 648 39.22 -1.96 13.06
N GLY A 649 40.12 -1.05 12.68
CA GLY A 649 41.48 -1.36 12.27
C GLY A 649 42.49 -1.30 13.42
N ASP A 650 43.72 -1.75 13.16
CA ASP A 650 44.86 -1.58 14.07
C ASP A 650 45.30 -0.11 14.21
N GLU A 651 44.87 0.75 13.28
CA GLU A 651 45.19 2.17 13.24
C GLU A 651 44.36 2.97 14.27
N GLN A 652 44.95 4.04 14.80
CA GLN A 652 44.26 5.06 15.62
C GLN A 652 43.48 4.49 16.82
N GLY A 653 43.98 3.42 17.45
CA GLY A 653 43.44 2.90 18.71
C GLY A 653 42.13 2.12 18.59
N GLY A 654 41.81 1.57 17.41
CA GLY A 654 40.58 0.81 17.19
C GLY A 654 39.40 1.65 16.71
N ALA A 655 39.69 2.79 16.07
CA ALA A 655 38.69 3.68 15.49
C ALA A 655 37.74 2.96 14.52
N LEU A 656 36.49 3.42 14.49
CA LEU A 656 35.42 2.85 13.67
C LEU A 656 35.47 3.40 12.24
N GLY A 657 35.30 2.53 11.24
CA GLY A 657 35.09 2.88 9.84
C GLY A 657 34.07 1.95 9.18
N TYR A 658 33.67 2.24 7.94
CA TYR A 658 32.71 1.42 7.20
C TYR A 658 33.22 1.03 5.82
N LEU A 659 33.14 -0.26 5.50
CA LEU A 659 33.47 -0.81 4.19
C LEU A 659 32.22 -1.06 3.34
N ASP A 660 32.38 -0.93 2.02
CA ASP A 660 31.39 -1.37 1.03
C ASP A 660 31.50 -2.86 0.71
N LEU A 661 30.56 -3.39 -0.08
CA LEU A 661 30.55 -4.80 -0.53
C LEU A 661 31.77 -5.22 -1.36
N LYS A 662 32.61 -4.26 -1.79
CA LYS A 662 33.88 -4.52 -2.51
C LYS A 662 35.08 -4.49 -1.57
N GLY A 663 34.86 -4.30 -0.26
CA GLY A 663 35.91 -4.23 0.75
C GLY A 663 36.60 -2.87 0.81
N LYS A 664 36.07 -1.85 0.12
CA LYS A 664 36.64 -0.50 0.13
C LYS A 664 36.09 0.27 1.32
N LEU A 665 36.99 0.87 2.10
CA LEU A 665 36.61 1.79 3.19
C LEU A 665 35.99 3.07 2.58
N VAL A 666 34.68 3.23 2.69
CA VAL A 666 33.93 4.38 2.14
C VAL A 666 33.65 5.44 3.20
N ILE A 667 33.55 5.04 4.47
CA ILE A 667 33.62 5.96 5.61
C ILE A 667 34.95 5.66 6.32
N PRO A 668 35.95 6.57 6.23
CA PRO A 668 37.26 6.39 6.85
C PRO A 668 37.18 6.20 8.36
N TYR A 669 38.23 5.63 8.94
CA TYR A 669 38.37 5.55 10.40
C TYR A 669 38.31 6.94 11.02
N ASN A 670 37.50 7.08 12.07
CA ASN A 670 37.32 8.34 12.78
C ASN A 670 37.54 8.16 14.29
N GLU A 671 38.59 8.80 14.83
CA GLU A 671 38.91 8.80 16.28
C GLU A 671 37.80 9.39 17.16
N GLY A 672 36.94 10.23 16.57
CA GLY A 672 35.77 10.78 17.22
C GLY A 672 34.63 9.78 17.39
N TYR A 673 34.64 8.65 16.68
CA TYR A 673 33.52 7.70 16.67
C TYR A 673 33.92 6.35 17.25
N ASN A 674 33.30 6.03 18.38
CA ASN A 674 33.34 4.70 18.97
C ASN A 674 32.07 3.91 18.64
N LYS A 675 32.25 2.60 18.56
CA LYS A 675 31.16 1.64 18.44
C LYS A 675 30.33 1.62 19.72
N LEU A 676 29.01 1.54 19.59
CA LEU A 676 28.08 1.34 20.70
C LEU A 676 27.82 -0.15 20.95
N ARG A 677 27.04 -0.78 20.06
CA ARG A 677 26.69 -2.21 20.01
C ARG A 677 26.51 -2.59 18.53
N ASP A 678 26.81 -3.85 18.17
CA ASP A 678 26.80 -4.33 16.77
C ASP A 678 25.56 -3.88 16.00
N ALA A 679 24.37 -4.12 16.54
CA ALA A 679 23.10 -3.82 15.88
C ALA A 679 22.79 -2.30 15.74
N LEU A 680 23.33 -1.46 16.63
CA LEU A 680 23.08 -0.01 16.60
C LEU A 680 24.03 0.70 15.62
N SER A 681 25.20 0.12 15.38
CA SER A 681 26.20 0.64 14.44
C SER A 681 26.06 0.03 13.04
N ASN A 682 25.06 -0.83 12.80
CA ASN A 682 24.68 -1.24 11.45
C ASN A 682 23.79 -0.17 10.80
N PHE A 683 23.92 0.02 9.50
CA PHE A 683 23.05 0.91 8.75
C PHE A 683 21.62 0.37 8.68
N ARG A 684 20.64 1.23 8.98
CA ARG A 684 19.20 1.00 8.83
C ARG A 684 18.53 2.30 8.42
N ASP A 685 17.74 2.26 7.37
CA ASP A 685 17.07 3.40 6.76
C ASP A 685 18.05 4.54 6.43
N GLY A 686 19.26 4.18 5.96
CA GLY A 686 20.31 5.11 5.58
C GLY A 686 21.08 5.74 6.74
N LEU A 687 20.84 5.33 8.00
CA LEU A 687 21.49 5.85 9.20
C LEU A 687 22.18 4.77 10.04
N ALA A 688 23.29 5.12 10.68
CA ALA A 688 23.95 4.29 11.70
C ALA A 688 24.26 5.08 12.96
N ALA A 689 24.06 4.49 14.15
CA ALA A 689 24.37 5.16 15.41
C ALA A 689 25.84 4.95 15.80
N VAL A 690 26.50 6.04 16.18
CA VAL A 690 27.90 6.05 16.65
C VAL A 690 28.03 6.88 17.92
N HIS A 691 28.98 6.52 18.79
CA HIS A 691 29.32 7.31 19.97
C HIS A 691 30.34 8.38 19.60
N ASP A 692 29.94 9.65 19.70
CA ASP A 692 30.83 10.81 19.61
C ASP A 692 31.68 10.91 20.87
N THR A 693 32.95 10.57 20.79
CA THR A 693 33.88 10.69 21.91
C THR A 693 34.22 12.14 22.23
N SER A 694 34.13 13.04 21.24
CA SER A 694 34.48 14.45 21.42
C SER A 694 33.43 15.23 22.22
N HIS A 695 32.17 14.77 22.21
CA HIS A 695 31.05 15.40 22.92
C HIS A 695 30.34 14.44 23.88
N ASP A 696 30.85 13.22 24.06
CA ASP A 696 30.29 12.12 24.86
C ASP A 696 28.78 11.92 24.66
N ARG A 697 28.37 11.69 23.40
CA ARG A 697 26.95 11.53 23.02
C ARG A 697 26.76 10.51 21.91
N ILE A 698 25.54 10.02 21.74
CA ILE A 698 25.16 9.21 20.58
C ILE A 698 24.74 10.16 19.45
N LEU A 699 25.26 9.96 18.23
CA LEU A 699 24.77 10.60 17.01
C LEU A 699 24.44 9.56 15.94
N TYR A 700 23.66 9.97 14.95
CA TYR A 700 23.43 9.20 13.73
C TYR A 700 24.27 9.76 12.59
N ILE A 701 24.86 8.88 11.79
CA ILE A 701 25.57 9.24 10.56
C ILE A 701 24.84 8.66 9.35
N ASN A 702 24.85 9.38 8.23
CA ASN A 702 24.36 8.87 6.95
C ASN A 702 25.40 8.00 6.24
N THR A 703 25.05 7.44 5.09
CA THR A 703 25.92 6.55 4.29
C THR A 703 27.18 7.23 3.73
N SER A 704 27.30 8.56 3.80
CA SER A 704 28.54 9.30 3.51
C SER A 704 29.39 9.59 4.75
N GLY A 705 28.94 9.16 5.94
CA GLY A 705 29.62 9.35 7.22
C GLY A 705 29.38 10.71 7.87
N GLN A 706 28.42 11.50 7.37
CA GLN A 706 28.09 12.81 7.90
C GLN A 706 27.06 12.71 9.03
N PRO A 707 27.24 13.44 10.15
CA PRO A 707 26.23 13.54 11.20
C PRO A 707 24.88 14.03 10.66
N VAL A 708 23.82 13.33 11.03
CA VAL A 708 22.44 13.76 10.80
C VAL A 708 21.87 14.20 12.15
N SER A 709 21.57 15.49 12.27
CA SER A 709 20.84 16.01 13.44
C SER A 709 19.38 15.54 13.33
N PRO A 710 18.87 14.71 14.25
CA PRO A 710 17.45 14.42 14.27
C PRO A 710 16.75 15.70 14.74
N GLY A 711 15.86 16.24 13.91
CA GLY A 711 14.85 17.18 14.38
C GLY A 711 13.96 16.44 15.38
N GLY A 712 14.25 16.59 16.68
CA GLY A 712 13.53 15.96 17.77
C GLY A 712 14.29 14.79 18.41
N ALA A 713 14.59 14.93 19.70
CA ALA A 713 15.29 13.93 20.50
C ALA A 713 14.51 12.61 20.56
N TYR A 714 15.16 11.51 20.16
CA TYR A 714 14.78 10.16 20.54
C TYR A 714 15.67 9.70 21.69
N THR A 715 15.11 9.61 22.90
CA THR A 715 15.65 8.76 23.96
C THR A 715 15.08 7.36 23.78
N PRO A 716 15.91 6.32 23.56
CA PRO A 716 15.42 4.95 23.64
C PRO A 716 15.08 4.65 25.10
N HIS A 717 13.86 4.16 25.35
CA HIS A 717 13.46 3.55 26.61
C HIS A 717 13.68 2.05 26.57
#